data_AF-A0A8H4LGK6-F1
#
_entry.id   AF-A0A8H4LGK6-F1
#
_cell.length_a   1.000
_cell.length_b   1.000
_cell.length_c   1.000
_cell.angle_alpha   90.00
_cell.angle_beta   90.00
_cell.angle_gamma   90.00
#
_symmetry.space_group_name_H-M   'P 1'
#
loop_
_entity.id
_entity.type
_entity.pdbx_description
1 polymer ?
#
loop_
_entity_poly.entity_id
_entity_poly.type
_entity_poly.pdbx_seq_one_letter_code
_entity_poly.pdbx_strand_id
1 'polypeptide(L)'
;MAEPITTVQGPIEAITPEQHAEEEDELATSDFDSETLSSSSTSLNSSVYQHAFENGRRYHQYRHGTYPIPNDDAEQNRDDMKHAMMLELTDGKLFFSPIGDNPQKIVDLATGTGIWAIDGNASVIGVDLSPIQPSWVPPNLRFLVDDIEDEWLQGDNFDFVHMRCISPWLKDEVKVLRQAYDHMNPGAWIEIQELDARANCDDGSLAPDAPLAKFFDTAEQAVASFGMKFRAGEKLGEPLEKAGFINVSCKVLKVPIGTWPKDKKLRLIGLYCKTAVGDMFGAMAAKPLLKIMEPPEIDVFLAAARRDLKDVRIHSYEKYYFWMGQKPKASTIGMASRTFRDSIYGDMSLASSRSEIRLLELLPCKEDNYCSEHYPTFGVTQSNDGESEKGNLLWVDALCINQEDLGEKSHQVALMGEIYGAAEQVVAWLGEEDNDIRIAVRTIEEIGSAMPRDFRLGQVPSKAWLDALSHVWSREEGVGQGSFNRPLEALEKFMRKSYWSRSWIVQEIVLARRDPIFMIGWIVLPYVALEKLMFLWDGILESSAIPYESRLAILGALSPKGSSLSGIYWLRNVVEQDSREIGRTRYNWPKGILQMAADGMLATDPRDKVFAFGGLGLTSLPPDYTTSVSHVYAGFAKEAIEAGLSSQVWQYSGVGLVKTTADPSYSLPSWIPDLPSIPQYQGTLLPH
;
A
#
# COMPACT_ATOMS: atom_id res chain seq x y z
N MET A 1 12.78 -13.25 -36.80
CA MET A 1 12.00 -12.20 -36.11
C MET A 1 11.14 -11.56 -37.18
N ALA A 2 9.82 -11.66 -37.04
CA ALA A 2 8.91 -10.91 -37.91
C ALA A 2 8.92 -9.46 -37.41
N GLU A 3 9.03 -8.48 -38.30
CA GLU A 3 8.90 -7.08 -37.92
C GLU A 3 7.54 -6.84 -37.24
N PRO A 4 7.45 -5.99 -36.21
CA PRO A 4 6.20 -5.69 -35.55
C PRO A 4 5.19 -5.15 -36.57
N ILE A 5 3.97 -5.67 -36.52
CA ILE A 5 2.89 -5.24 -37.42
C ILE A 5 2.55 -3.79 -37.05
N THR A 6 3.04 -2.86 -37.86
CA THR A 6 2.80 -1.42 -37.71
C THR A 6 1.72 -0.99 -38.69
N THR A 7 0.60 -0.47 -38.17
CA THR A 7 -0.44 0.13 -39.01
C THR A 7 -0.31 1.65 -38.94
N VAL A 8 -0.10 2.32 -40.08
CA VAL A 8 0.06 3.78 -40.15
C VAL A 8 -1.11 4.39 -40.92
N GLN A 9 -1.74 5.42 -40.33
CA GLN A 9 -2.79 6.20 -40.97
C GLN A 9 -2.26 6.95 -42.22
N GLY A 10 -3.10 7.03 -43.27
CA GLY A 10 -2.81 7.77 -44.50
C GLY A 10 -2.66 9.29 -44.33
N PRO A 11 -2.47 10.06 -45.41
CA PRO A 11 -2.40 11.52 -45.36
C PRO A 11 -3.69 12.16 -44.85
N ILE A 12 -3.59 13.31 -44.17
CA ILE A 12 -4.75 14.10 -43.71
C ILE A 12 -5.02 15.18 -44.75
N GLU A 13 -6.28 15.34 -45.16
CA GLU A 13 -6.69 16.40 -46.09
C GLU A 13 -6.78 17.76 -45.37
N ALA A 14 -6.21 18.82 -45.97
CA ALA A 14 -6.31 20.19 -45.48
C ALA A 14 -7.55 20.91 -46.02
N ILE A 15 -8.09 21.89 -45.26
CA ILE A 15 -9.09 22.83 -45.79
C ILE A 15 -8.46 23.85 -46.75
N THR A 16 -9.28 24.43 -47.62
CA THR A 16 -8.82 25.54 -48.47
C THR A 16 -8.76 26.85 -47.66
N PRO A 17 -7.94 27.84 -48.08
CA PRO A 17 -7.84 29.13 -47.38
C PRO A 17 -9.19 29.86 -47.21
N GLU A 18 -10.13 29.68 -48.14
CA GLU A 18 -11.46 30.28 -48.08
C GLU A 18 -12.35 29.65 -47.00
N GLN A 19 -12.22 28.34 -46.78
CA GLN A 19 -12.96 27.60 -45.76
C GLN A 19 -12.48 27.93 -44.34
N HIS A 20 -11.20 28.29 -44.20
CA HIS A 20 -10.59 28.64 -42.91
C HIS A 20 -11.24 29.86 -42.26
N ALA A 21 -11.60 30.88 -43.04
CA ALA A 21 -12.17 32.13 -42.54
C ALA A 21 -13.62 31.98 -42.05
N GLU A 22 -14.37 31.01 -42.59
CA GLU A 22 -15.76 30.75 -42.19
C GLU A 22 -15.85 29.91 -40.90
N GLU A 23 -14.85 29.07 -40.62
CA GLU A 23 -14.88 28.13 -39.50
C GLU A 23 -14.20 28.66 -38.22
N GLU A 24 -13.35 29.70 -38.30
CA GLU A 24 -12.84 30.40 -37.11
C GLU A 24 -13.95 31.05 -36.27
N ASP A 25 -15.04 31.50 -36.90
CA ASP A 25 -16.20 32.08 -36.22
C ASP A 25 -17.07 31.03 -35.50
N GLU A 26 -17.10 29.76 -35.95
CA GLU A 26 -17.85 28.68 -35.28
C GLU A 26 -17.14 28.20 -33.99
N LEU A 27 -15.81 28.07 -34.01
CA LEU A 27 -15.03 27.57 -32.88
C LEU A 27 -14.85 28.60 -31.74
N ALA A 28 -15.11 29.88 -32.01
CA ALA A 28 -15.07 30.95 -31.01
C ALA A 28 -16.29 30.95 -30.05
N THR A 29 -17.29 30.08 -30.27
CA THR A 29 -18.58 30.11 -29.55
C THR A 29 -18.76 29.05 -28.46
N SER A 30 -17.75 28.20 -28.21
CA SER A 30 -17.78 27.28 -27.06
C SER A 30 -17.02 27.87 -25.88
N ASP A 31 -17.71 28.66 -25.05
CA ASP A 31 -17.24 29.04 -23.71
C ASP A 31 -16.99 27.76 -22.91
N PHE A 32 -15.72 27.45 -22.67
CA PHE A 32 -15.28 26.38 -21.79
C PHE A 32 -15.35 26.94 -20.36
N ASP A 33 -16.45 26.65 -19.65
CA ASP A 33 -16.65 27.01 -18.24
C ASP A 33 -15.60 26.32 -17.35
N SER A 34 -14.47 27.02 -17.15
CA SER A 34 -13.45 26.69 -16.15
C SER A 34 -13.82 27.34 -14.81
N GLU A 35 -14.95 26.95 -14.22
CA GLU A 35 -15.28 27.33 -12.84
C GLU A 35 -15.86 26.16 -12.06
N THR A 36 -15.00 25.29 -11.51
CA THR A 36 -15.13 24.79 -10.13
C THR A 36 -13.91 23.95 -9.77
N LEU A 37 -13.02 24.51 -8.95
CA LEU A 37 -12.20 23.81 -7.94
C LEU A 37 -11.39 24.89 -7.21
N SER A 38 -12.03 25.57 -6.26
CA SER A 38 -11.36 26.48 -5.34
C SER A 38 -11.14 25.78 -3.99
N SER A 39 -9.99 26.10 -3.41
CA SER A 39 -9.30 25.46 -2.30
C SER A 39 -10.04 25.38 -0.95
N SER A 40 -9.65 24.39 -0.14
CA SER A 40 -9.74 24.41 1.32
C SER A 40 -8.63 23.51 1.91
N SER A 41 -7.75 24.09 2.74
CA SER A 41 -6.61 23.47 3.46
C SER A 41 -7.04 23.04 4.88
N THR A 42 -6.35 22.32 5.76
CA THR A 42 -5.01 21.68 5.97
C THR A 42 -5.26 20.59 7.05
N SER A 43 -4.49 19.50 7.25
CA SER A 43 -3.10 19.47 7.74
C SER A 43 -2.45 18.07 7.64
N LEU A 44 -1.29 17.92 6.97
CA LEU A 44 -0.46 16.69 6.91
C LEU A 44 1.05 17.08 6.81
N ASN A 45 2.00 16.17 7.14
CA ASN A 45 3.43 16.51 7.34
C ASN A 45 4.23 16.85 6.06
N SER A 46 5.34 17.57 6.22
CA SER A 46 5.72 18.69 5.36
C SER A 46 6.84 18.51 4.32
N SER A 47 7.45 17.33 4.08
CA SER A 47 8.63 17.25 3.19
C SER A 47 8.41 16.66 1.78
N VAL A 48 7.42 15.78 1.58
CA VAL A 48 7.16 15.13 0.26
C VAL A 48 6.28 16.00 -0.66
N TYR A 49 5.37 16.79 -0.07
CA TYR A 49 4.57 17.81 -0.75
C TYR A 49 5.22 19.20 -0.78
N GLN A 50 6.44 19.33 -0.25
CA GLN A 50 7.19 20.56 -0.50
C GLN A 50 7.28 20.72 -2.03
N HIS A 51 7.02 21.93 -2.48
CA HIS A 51 7.14 22.26 -3.88
C HIS A 51 8.47 22.96 -4.05
N ALA A 52 9.28 22.46 -4.98
CA ALA A 52 10.43 23.23 -5.42
C ALA A 52 9.97 24.24 -6.47
N PHE A 53 10.32 25.51 -6.27
CA PHE A 53 10.10 26.52 -7.28
C PHE A 53 11.43 26.86 -7.94
N GLU A 54 11.51 26.63 -9.24
CA GLU A 54 12.66 27.01 -10.06
C GLU A 54 12.15 27.81 -11.26
N ASN A 55 12.78 28.97 -11.52
CA ASN A 55 12.47 29.82 -12.68
C ASN A 55 10.96 30.14 -12.83
N GLY A 56 10.26 30.33 -11.69
CA GLY A 56 8.84 30.69 -11.65
C GLY A 56 7.87 29.54 -11.90
N ARG A 57 8.34 28.29 -11.97
CA ARG A 57 7.52 27.08 -12.16
C ARG A 57 7.65 26.12 -10.96
N ARG A 58 6.63 25.30 -10.74
CA ARG A 58 6.57 24.33 -9.63
C ARG A 58 7.11 22.98 -10.07
N TYR A 59 7.93 22.34 -9.25
CA TYR A 59 8.50 21.01 -9.46
C TYR A 59 8.29 20.12 -8.21
N HIS A 60 8.37 18.81 -8.42
CA HIS A 60 8.33 17.81 -7.36
C HIS A 60 9.59 17.89 -6.47
N GLN A 61 9.43 17.68 -5.16
CA GLN A 61 10.55 17.67 -4.21
C GLN A 61 11.12 16.27 -3.98
N TYR A 62 10.30 15.22 -4.09
CA TYR A 62 10.77 13.83 -4.02
C TYR A 62 11.70 13.53 -5.20
N ARG A 63 12.98 13.22 -4.93
CA ARG A 63 14.06 13.12 -5.94
C ARG A 63 14.32 14.41 -6.74
N HIS A 64 14.15 15.57 -6.10
CA HIS A 64 14.34 16.89 -6.71
C HIS A 64 15.56 17.00 -7.64
N GLY A 65 15.31 17.42 -8.89
CA GLY A 65 16.34 17.68 -9.90
C GLY A 65 16.58 16.53 -10.89
N THR A 66 15.96 15.37 -10.71
CA THR A 66 16.05 14.24 -11.67
C THR A 66 15.10 14.39 -12.86
N TYR A 67 13.90 14.95 -12.66
CA TYR A 67 12.89 15.14 -13.71
C TYR A 67 12.75 16.64 -14.06
N PRO A 68 12.90 17.04 -15.34
CA PRO A 68 13.11 18.43 -15.71
C PRO A 68 11.83 19.18 -16.10
N ILE A 69 10.65 18.57 -16.00
CA ILE A 69 9.36 19.19 -16.36
C ILE A 69 8.60 19.62 -15.09
N PRO A 70 7.93 20.79 -15.10
CA PRO A 70 7.10 21.24 -13.99
C PRO A 70 5.95 20.29 -13.65
N ASN A 71 5.35 20.46 -12.46
CA ASN A 71 4.09 19.82 -12.05
C ASN A 71 3.07 20.84 -11.51
N ASP A 72 3.19 22.11 -11.91
CA ASP A 72 2.19 23.15 -11.63
C ASP A 72 0.89 22.93 -12.43
N ASP A 73 -0.14 23.68 -12.05
CA ASP A 73 -1.49 23.58 -12.60
C ASP A 73 -1.51 23.78 -14.12
N ALA A 74 -0.59 24.58 -14.67
CA ALA A 74 -0.45 24.74 -16.11
C ALA A 74 -0.02 23.45 -16.81
N GLU A 75 0.91 22.69 -16.22
CA GLU A 75 1.32 21.39 -16.78
C GLU A 75 0.25 20.30 -16.55
N GLN A 76 -0.45 20.34 -15.41
CA GLN A 76 -1.57 19.42 -15.14
C GLN A 76 -2.72 19.62 -16.15
N ASN A 77 -3.12 20.87 -16.39
CA ASN A 77 -4.12 21.21 -17.40
C ASN A 77 -3.70 20.78 -18.81
N ARG A 78 -2.40 20.89 -19.12
CA ARG A 78 -1.83 20.40 -20.39
C ARG A 78 -1.94 18.88 -20.51
N ASP A 79 -1.75 18.15 -19.41
CA ASP A 79 -1.88 16.69 -19.39
C ASP A 79 -3.34 16.22 -19.52
N ASP A 80 -4.26 16.88 -18.82
CA ASP A 80 -5.70 16.62 -18.93
C ASP A 80 -6.23 16.94 -20.35
N MET A 81 -5.73 18.00 -20.97
CA MET A 81 -6.05 18.32 -22.37
C MET A 81 -5.56 17.26 -23.34
N LYS A 82 -4.36 16.70 -23.13
CA LYS A 82 -3.87 15.55 -23.93
C LYS A 82 -4.74 14.32 -23.71
N HIS A 83 -5.29 14.11 -22.51
CA HIS A 83 -6.25 13.03 -22.26
C HIS A 83 -7.54 13.22 -23.08
N ALA A 84 -8.16 14.40 -23.04
CA ALA A 84 -9.34 14.70 -23.86
C ALA A 84 -9.06 14.54 -25.37
N MET A 85 -7.91 15.04 -25.83
CA MET A 85 -7.44 14.85 -27.22
C MET A 85 -7.29 13.37 -27.59
N MET A 86 -6.75 12.55 -26.69
CA MET A 86 -6.60 11.11 -26.91
C MET A 86 -7.96 10.43 -27.02
N LEU A 87 -8.90 10.72 -26.11
CA LEU A 87 -10.26 10.18 -26.16
C LEU A 87 -10.97 10.55 -27.47
N GLU A 88 -10.86 11.80 -27.91
CA GLU A 88 -11.36 12.20 -29.23
C GLU A 88 -10.68 11.37 -30.32
N LEU A 89 -9.34 11.31 -30.35
CA LEU A 89 -8.59 10.57 -31.37
C LEU A 89 -8.98 9.08 -31.45
N THR A 90 -9.33 8.45 -30.33
CA THR A 90 -9.60 7.01 -30.22
C THR A 90 -11.09 6.63 -30.21
N ASP A 91 -11.99 7.59 -30.42
CA ASP A 91 -13.45 7.39 -30.31
C ASP A 91 -13.87 6.89 -28.91
N GLY A 92 -13.28 7.48 -27.86
CA GLY A 92 -13.55 7.17 -26.46
C GLY A 92 -12.88 5.89 -25.96
N LYS A 93 -12.04 5.23 -26.75
CA LYS A 93 -11.33 4.02 -26.32
C LYS A 93 -10.10 4.38 -25.49
N LEU A 94 -10.06 3.90 -24.25
CA LEU A 94 -8.93 4.10 -23.33
C LEU A 94 -7.68 3.29 -23.71
N PHE A 95 -7.86 2.18 -24.43
CA PHE A 95 -6.78 1.28 -24.85
C PHE A 95 -7.16 0.47 -26.12
N PHE A 96 -6.17 -0.12 -26.80
CA PHE A 96 -6.36 -1.01 -27.95
C PHE A 96 -5.97 -2.49 -27.69
N SER A 97 -5.30 -2.76 -26.58
CA SER A 97 -4.85 -4.09 -26.18
C SER A 97 -6.02 -5.08 -26.04
N PRO A 98 -5.89 -6.32 -26.53
CA PRO A 98 -6.96 -7.31 -26.47
C PRO A 98 -7.01 -7.99 -25.10
N ILE A 99 -7.38 -7.22 -24.07
CA ILE A 99 -7.39 -7.67 -22.66
C ILE A 99 -8.68 -8.42 -22.26
N GLY A 100 -9.69 -8.41 -23.14
CA GLY A 100 -11.02 -8.98 -22.86
C GLY A 100 -11.90 -8.03 -22.05
N ASP A 101 -13.05 -8.54 -21.60
CA ASP A 101 -14.11 -7.71 -21.01
C ASP A 101 -14.05 -7.59 -19.47
N ASN A 102 -13.13 -8.30 -18.81
CA ASN A 102 -13.10 -8.40 -17.35
C ASN A 102 -11.69 -8.37 -16.74
N PRO A 103 -10.85 -7.35 -17.04
CA PRO A 103 -9.59 -7.15 -16.30
C PRO A 103 -9.92 -6.90 -14.82
N GLN A 104 -9.28 -7.62 -13.90
CA GLN A 104 -9.52 -7.44 -12.46
C GLN A 104 -8.58 -6.37 -11.91
N LYS A 105 -7.27 -6.54 -12.19
CA LYS A 105 -6.22 -5.70 -11.60
C LYS A 105 -5.38 -4.98 -12.67
N ILE A 106 -5.38 -3.66 -12.63
CA ILE A 106 -4.65 -2.78 -13.55
C ILE A 106 -3.65 -1.93 -12.78
N VAL A 107 -2.49 -1.66 -13.38
CA VAL A 107 -1.59 -0.60 -12.92
C VAL A 107 -1.39 0.44 -14.02
N ASP A 108 -1.54 1.71 -13.67
CA ASP A 108 -1.27 2.86 -14.53
C ASP A 108 0.01 3.56 -14.03
N LEU A 109 1.09 3.42 -14.78
CA LEU A 109 2.42 3.89 -14.39
C LEU A 109 2.66 5.31 -14.88
N ALA A 110 3.19 6.16 -14.00
CA ALA A 110 3.26 7.61 -14.18
C ALA A 110 1.89 8.19 -14.55
N THR A 111 0.92 7.96 -13.66
CA THR A 111 -0.49 8.26 -13.86
C THR A 111 -0.80 9.76 -13.98
N GLY A 112 0.16 10.63 -13.63
CA GLY A 112 0.01 12.08 -13.72
C GLY A 112 -1.11 12.57 -12.81
N THR A 113 -2.08 13.30 -13.36
CA THR A 113 -3.29 13.74 -12.64
C THR A 113 -4.19 12.57 -12.21
N GLY A 114 -3.98 11.39 -12.80
CA GLY A 114 -4.80 10.20 -12.54
C GLY A 114 -6.04 10.08 -13.43
N ILE A 115 -6.25 11.02 -14.36
CA ILE A 115 -7.48 11.11 -15.17
C ILE A 115 -7.76 9.84 -15.98
N TRP A 116 -6.73 9.17 -16.51
CA TRP A 116 -6.91 7.89 -17.21
C TRP A 116 -7.40 6.78 -16.27
N ALA A 117 -6.83 6.72 -15.07
CA ALA A 117 -7.16 5.73 -14.07
C ALA A 117 -8.59 5.93 -13.52
N ILE A 118 -9.07 7.18 -13.46
CA ILE A 118 -10.44 7.55 -13.04
C ILE A 118 -11.49 7.11 -14.06
N ASP A 119 -11.22 7.24 -15.36
CA ASP A 119 -12.13 6.83 -16.42
C ASP A 119 -12.24 5.29 -16.57
N GLY A 120 -11.38 4.56 -15.84
CA GLY A 120 -11.38 3.09 -15.80
C GLY A 120 -12.43 2.50 -14.85
N ASN A 121 -13.10 1.42 -15.29
CA ASN A 121 -14.10 0.69 -14.49
C ASN A 121 -13.55 -0.52 -13.71
N ALA A 122 -12.26 -0.87 -13.85
CA ALA A 122 -11.62 -2.01 -13.18
C ALA A 122 -10.89 -1.57 -11.91
N SER A 123 -10.31 -2.50 -11.12
CA SER A 123 -9.43 -2.09 -10.03
C SER A 123 -8.12 -1.53 -10.60
N VAL A 124 -7.81 -0.27 -10.32
CA VAL A 124 -6.63 0.43 -10.85
C VAL A 124 -5.73 0.91 -9.72
N ILE A 125 -4.43 0.69 -9.89
CA ILE A 125 -3.36 1.31 -9.08
C ILE A 125 -2.67 2.34 -9.95
N GLY A 126 -2.87 3.62 -9.71
CA GLY A 126 -2.11 4.69 -10.36
C GLY A 126 -0.83 4.97 -9.57
N VAL A 127 0.30 5.09 -10.25
CA VAL A 127 1.61 5.32 -9.62
C VAL A 127 2.21 6.58 -10.22
N ASP A 128 2.63 7.55 -9.41
CA ASP A 128 3.32 8.74 -9.91
C ASP A 128 4.39 9.23 -8.94
N LEU A 129 5.40 9.91 -9.47
CA LEU A 129 6.43 10.56 -8.66
C LEU A 129 5.88 11.78 -7.90
N SER A 130 4.90 12.46 -8.50
CA SER A 130 4.27 13.68 -7.99
C SER A 130 2.93 13.37 -7.34
N PRO A 131 2.68 13.84 -6.11
CA PRO A 131 1.37 13.66 -5.47
C PRO A 131 0.40 14.77 -5.91
N ILE A 132 -0.03 14.73 -7.17
CA ILE A 132 -0.89 15.74 -7.83
C ILE A 132 -2.29 15.23 -8.16
N GLN A 133 -2.64 14.05 -7.67
CA GLN A 133 -3.90 13.38 -7.96
C GLN A 133 -5.04 13.94 -7.08
N PRO A 134 -6.30 13.85 -7.51
CA PRO A 134 -7.43 14.32 -6.73
C PRO A 134 -7.57 13.55 -5.41
N SER A 135 -8.04 14.24 -4.38
CA SER A 135 -8.29 13.65 -3.06
C SER A 135 -9.48 12.71 -3.05
N TRP A 136 -10.46 12.94 -3.94
CA TRP A 136 -11.62 12.07 -4.12
C TRP A 136 -11.42 11.18 -5.34
N VAL A 137 -11.45 9.87 -5.13
CA VAL A 137 -11.28 8.85 -6.16
C VAL A 137 -12.36 7.76 -6.05
N PRO A 138 -12.71 7.09 -7.16
CA PRO A 138 -13.57 5.92 -7.13
C PRO A 138 -13.02 4.82 -6.19
N PRO A 139 -13.86 4.00 -5.54
CA PRO A 139 -13.40 2.95 -4.62
C PRO A 139 -12.47 1.90 -5.25
N ASN A 140 -12.57 1.71 -6.57
CA ASN A 140 -11.75 0.80 -7.37
C ASN A 140 -10.39 1.39 -7.74
N LEU A 141 -10.07 2.64 -7.36
CA LEU A 141 -8.84 3.33 -7.71
C LEU A 141 -8.03 3.71 -6.47
N ARG A 142 -6.72 3.44 -6.49
CA ARG A 142 -5.77 3.96 -5.49
C ARG A 142 -4.56 4.59 -6.17
N PHE A 143 -3.99 5.63 -5.55
CA PHE A 143 -2.77 6.26 -6.00
C PHE A 143 -1.59 5.97 -5.07
N LEU A 144 -0.42 5.71 -5.65
CA LEU A 144 0.84 5.50 -4.94
C LEU A 144 1.85 6.55 -5.40
N VAL A 145 2.53 7.17 -4.43
CA VAL A 145 3.64 8.09 -4.72
C VAL A 145 4.93 7.27 -4.72
N ASP A 146 5.45 6.98 -5.90
CA ASP A 146 6.61 6.10 -6.06
C ASP A 146 7.35 6.37 -7.38
N ASP A 147 8.62 5.99 -7.44
CA ASP A 147 9.41 6.05 -8.68
C ASP A 147 9.32 4.71 -9.42
N ILE A 148 8.70 4.71 -10.60
CA ILE A 148 8.52 3.49 -11.40
C ILE A 148 9.84 2.91 -11.94
N GLU A 149 10.94 3.68 -11.92
CA GLU A 149 12.28 3.20 -12.23
C GLU A 149 12.95 2.47 -11.06
N ASP A 150 12.42 2.56 -9.84
CA ASP A 150 12.88 1.81 -8.65
C ASP A 150 12.30 0.39 -8.58
N GLU A 151 12.66 -0.38 -7.55
CA GLU A 151 12.06 -1.69 -7.29
C GLU A 151 10.56 -1.55 -7.08
N TRP A 152 9.77 -2.27 -7.88
CA TRP A 152 8.32 -2.18 -7.84
C TRP A 152 7.73 -2.72 -6.53
N LEU A 153 7.02 -1.85 -5.80
CA LEU A 153 6.32 -2.17 -4.56
C LEU A 153 4.79 -2.12 -4.71
N GLN A 154 4.31 -1.91 -5.93
CA GLN A 154 2.90 -1.61 -6.21
C GLN A 154 2.02 -2.88 -6.26
N GLY A 155 2.65 -4.04 -6.11
CA GLY A 155 2.01 -5.36 -6.02
C GLY A 155 2.22 -6.24 -7.26
N ASP A 156 1.67 -7.45 -7.21
CA ASP A 156 1.80 -8.47 -8.26
C ASP A 156 0.46 -8.81 -8.92
N ASN A 157 0.51 -9.67 -9.94
CA ASN A 157 -0.60 -10.30 -10.64
C ASN A 157 -1.48 -9.31 -11.41
N PHE A 158 -0.88 -8.35 -12.12
CA PHE A 158 -1.61 -7.41 -12.98
C PHE A 158 -2.10 -8.08 -14.26
N ASP A 159 -3.36 -7.83 -14.61
CA ASP A 159 -3.99 -8.26 -15.87
C ASP A 159 -3.70 -7.27 -17.01
N PHE A 160 -3.48 -6.01 -16.66
CA PHE A 160 -3.13 -4.95 -17.59
C PHE A 160 -2.15 -3.96 -16.96
N VAL A 161 -1.13 -3.57 -17.73
CA VAL A 161 -0.22 -2.48 -17.40
C VAL A 161 -0.42 -1.38 -18.43
N HIS A 162 -0.66 -0.17 -17.97
CA HIS A 162 -0.80 1.01 -18.82
C HIS A 162 0.32 2.01 -18.53
N MET A 163 0.80 2.65 -19.59
CA MET A 163 1.79 3.72 -19.57
C MET A 163 1.41 4.75 -20.61
N ARG A 164 1.50 6.04 -20.29
CA ARG A 164 1.24 7.09 -21.27
C ARG A 164 2.12 8.31 -21.11
N CYS A 165 2.67 8.80 -22.23
CA CYS A 165 3.52 9.99 -22.29
C CYS A 165 4.72 9.97 -21.33
N ILE A 166 5.18 8.80 -20.89
CA ILE A 166 6.20 8.65 -19.85
C ILE A 166 7.54 8.15 -20.40
N SER A 167 7.52 7.35 -21.47
CA SER A 167 8.73 6.75 -22.05
C SER A 167 9.83 7.77 -22.38
N PRO A 168 9.51 9.01 -22.85
CA PRO A 168 10.52 10.02 -23.10
C PRO A 168 11.36 10.42 -21.88
N TRP A 169 10.82 10.21 -20.69
CA TRP A 169 11.38 10.69 -19.43
C TRP A 169 12.03 9.58 -18.59
N LEU A 170 11.94 8.32 -19.03
CA LEU A 170 12.63 7.20 -18.41
C LEU A 170 14.11 7.19 -18.79
N LYS A 171 14.96 6.82 -17.84
CA LYS A 171 16.40 6.59 -18.09
C LYS A 171 16.67 5.16 -18.52
N ASP A 172 15.92 4.21 -17.97
CA ASP A 172 15.99 2.79 -18.32
C ASP A 172 14.60 2.20 -18.58
N GLU A 173 14.11 2.40 -19.80
CA GLU A 173 12.81 1.87 -20.24
C GLU A 173 12.75 0.33 -20.14
N VAL A 174 13.85 -0.39 -20.38
CA VAL A 174 13.85 -1.86 -20.36
C VAL A 174 13.71 -2.37 -18.92
N LYS A 175 14.32 -1.70 -17.95
CA LYS A 175 14.14 -2.02 -16.53
C LYS A 175 12.67 -1.91 -16.13
N VAL A 176 12.02 -0.80 -16.43
CA VAL A 176 10.58 -0.60 -16.11
C VAL A 176 9.73 -1.68 -16.78
N LEU A 177 9.97 -1.97 -18.06
CA LEU A 177 9.23 -3.00 -18.79
C LEU A 177 9.47 -4.42 -18.25
N ARG A 178 10.68 -4.73 -17.76
CA ARG A 178 10.95 -6.01 -17.10
C ARG A 178 10.23 -6.13 -15.77
N GLN A 179 10.18 -5.05 -14.99
CA GLN A 179 9.42 -5.04 -13.75
C GLN A 179 7.92 -5.20 -14.04
N ALA A 180 7.38 -4.52 -15.04
CA ALA A 180 6.02 -4.77 -15.54
C ALA A 180 5.83 -6.24 -15.87
N TYR A 181 6.73 -6.80 -16.69
CA TYR A 181 6.69 -8.20 -17.07
C TYR A 181 6.65 -9.13 -15.86
N ASP A 182 7.49 -8.92 -14.84
CA ASP A 182 7.58 -9.80 -13.68
C ASP A 182 6.31 -9.77 -12.81
N HIS A 183 5.68 -8.61 -12.65
CA HIS A 183 4.48 -8.41 -11.81
C HIS A 183 3.16 -8.70 -12.55
N MET A 184 3.19 -9.02 -13.84
CA MET A 184 2.00 -9.33 -14.64
C MET A 184 1.59 -10.81 -14.58
N ASN A 185 0.29 -11.11 -14.71
CA ASN A 185 -0.21 -12.48 -14.90
C ASN A 185 0.24 -13.07 -16.25
N PRO A 186 0.49 -14.39 -16.36
CA PRO A 186 0.70 -15.02 -17.66
C PRO A 186 -0.48 -14.78 -18.61
N GLY A 187 -0.22 -14.25 -19.80
CA GLY A 187 -1.26 -13.88 -20.77
C GLY A 187 -1.77 -12.43 -20.68
N ALA A 188 -1.38 -11.68 -19.63
CA ALA A 188 -1.71 -10.26 -19.47
C ALA A 188 -1.05 -9.37 -20.53
N TRP A 189 -1.58 -8.16 -20.70
CA TRP A 189 -1.11 -7.20 -21.70
C TRP A 189 -0.53 -5.94 -21.08
N ILE A 190 0.43 -5.34 -21.78
CA ILE A 190 0.91 -3.99 -21.54
C ILE A 190 0.56 -3.12 -22.74
N GLU A 191 0.10 -1.90 -22.48
CA GLU A 191 -0.06 -0.86 -23.49
C GLU A 191 0.73 0.39 -23.13
N ILE A 192 1.47 0.92 -24.11
CA ILE A 192 2.24 2.15 -23.98
C ILE A 192 1.78 3.13 -25.06
N GLN A 193 1.27 4.28 -24.61
CA GLN A 193 0.68 5.32 -25.43
C GLN A 193 1.62 6.53 -25.47
N GLU A 194 2.23 6.81 -26.63
CA GLU A 194 3.24 7.87 -26.75
C GLU A 194 2.94 8.83 -27.89
N LEU A 195 2.91 10.12 -27.56
CA LEU A 195 2.87 11.20 -28.53
C LEU A 195 4.30 11.59 -28.90
N ASP A 196 4.66 11.40 -30.17
CA ASP A 196 5.98 11.69 -30.70
C ASP A 196 6.28 13.18 -30.67
N ALA A 197 7.39 13.56 -30.07
CA ALA A 197 7.88 14.92 -30.06
C ALA A 197 8.57 15.30 -31.38
N ARG A 198 7.82 15.25 -32.48
CA ARG A 198 8.29 15.61 -33.82
C ARG A 198 7.15 16.15 -34.67
N ALA A 199 7.33 17.37 -35.16
CA ALA A 199 6.48 17.92 -36.21
C ALA A 199 6.81 17.24 -37.56
N ASN A 200 5.96 16.32 -37.98
CA ASN A 200 5.99 15.67 -39.30
C ASN A 200 5.15 16.49 -40.29
N CYS A 201 5.34 16.23 -41.58
CA CYS A 201 4.60 16.89 -42.66
C CYS A 201 4.58 15.98 -43.90
N ASP A 202 3.42 15.85 -44.55
CA ASP A 202 3.26 14.97 -45.72
C ASP A 202 3.34 15.72 -47.06
N ASP A 203 3.10 17.03 -47.07
CA ASP A 203 2.96 17.84 -48.28
C ASP A 203 4.07 18.90 -48.47
N GLY A 204 5.05 18.91 -47.56
CA GLY A 204 6.19 19.84 -47.59
C GLY A 204 5.88 21.26 -47.10
N SER A 205 4.71 21.51 -46.53
CA SER A 205 4.34 22.81 -45.96
C SER A 205 5.19 23.23 -44.75
N LEU A 206 5.76 22.27 -44.00
CA LEU A 206 6.75 22.51 -42.95
C LEU A 206 8.16 22.32 -43.49
N ALA A 207 8.93 23.40 -43.61
CA ALA A 207 10.34 23.30 -43.97
C ALA A 207 11.14 22.62 -42.82
N PRO A 208 12.15 21.77 -43.10
CA PRO A 208 12.94 21.11 -42.06
C PRO A 208 13.71 22.07 -41.14
N ASP A 209 13.97 23.29 -41.58
CA ASP A 209 14.64 24.36 -40.82
C ASP A 209 13.67 25.38 -40.24
N ALA A 210 12.36 25.17 -40.39
CA ALA A 210 11.34 26.03 -39.80
C ALA A 210 11.48 26.07 -38.27
N PRO A 211 11.29 27.23 -37.62
CA PRO A 211 11.33 27.38 -36.17
C PRO A 211 10.55 26.32 -35.38
N LEU A 212 9.35 25.91 -35.82
CA LEU A 212 8.59 24.85 -35.15
C LEU A 212 9.28 23.47 -35.23
N ALA A 213 9.83 23.10 -36.39
CA ALA A 213 10.59 21.86 -36.54
C ALA A 213 11.85 21.89 -35.66
N LYS A 214 12.54 23.04 -35.65
CA LYS A 214 13.72 23.27 -34.80
C LYS A 214 13.40 23.22 -33.32
N PHE A 215 12.22 23.65 -32.88
CA PHE A 215 11.82 23.54 -31.48
C PHE A 215 11.92 22.09 -30.98
N PHE A 216 11.36 21.13 -31.70
CA PHE A 216 11.40 19.72 -31.31
C PHE A 216 12.82 19.14 -31.32
N ASP A 217 13.65 19.49 -32.31
CA ASP A 217 15.05 19.05 -32.35
C ASP A 217 15.87 19.62 -31.19
N THR A 218 15.68 20.91 -30.87
CA THR A 218 16.36 21.58 -29.75
C THR A 218 15.85 21.04 -28.41
N ALA A 219 14.56 20.73 -28.30
CA ALA A 219 13.95 20.12 -27.13
C ALA A 219 14.54 18.73 -26.84
N GLU A 220 14.73 17.89 -27.86
CA GLU A 220 15.43 16.60 -27.75
C GLU A 220 16.85 16.77 -27.19
N GLN A 221 17.61 17.72 -27.73
CA GLN A 221 18.97 18.00 -27.24
C GLN A 221 18.98 18.48 -25.78
N ALA A 222 18.00 19.32 -25.41
CA ALA A 222 17.87 19.84 -24.06
C ALA A 222 17.59 18.72 -23.04
N VAL A 223 16.63 17.83 -23.30
CA VAL A 223 16.29 16.76 -22.36
C VAL A 223 17.35 15.64 -22.34
N ALA A 224 18.09 15.45 -23.44
CA ALA A 224 19.23 14.54 -23.47
C ALA A 224 20.31 14.93 -22.45
N SER A 225 20.45 16.22 -22.11
CA SER A 225 21.36 16.67 -21.04
C SER A 225 20.96 16.18 -19.62
N PHE A 226 19.73 15.66 -19.46
CA PHE A 226 19.23 15.03 -18.24
C PHE A 226 19.23 13.49 -18.31
N GLY A 227 19.76 12.91 -19.40
CA GLY A 227 19.79 11.46 -19.62
C GLY A 227 18.48 10.87 -20.15
N MET A 228 17.61 11.72 -20.71
CA MET A 228 16.29 11.37 -21.24
C MET A 228 16.30 11.29 -22.78
N LYS A 229 15.28 10.65 -23.37
CA LYS A 229 15.22 10.38 -24.82
C LYS A 229 13.87 10.86 -25.36
N PHE A 230 13.79 12.08 -25.88
CA PHE A 230 12.48 12.72 -26.13
C PHE A 230 11.63 11.94 -27.15
N ARG A 231 12.29 11.28 -28.12
CA ARG A 231 11.68 10.45 -29.17
C ARG A 231 11.66 8.94 -28.86
N ALA A 232 11.74 8.54 -27.59
CA ALA A 232 11.73 7.12 -27.20
C ALA A 232 10.48 6.36 -27.69
N GLY A 233 9.33 7.01 -27.76
CA GLY A 233 8.05 6.39 -28.14
C GLY A 233 8.02 5.75 -29.53
N GLU A 234 8.86 6.20 -30.46
CA GLU A 234 8.95 5.62 -31.82
C GLU A 234 9.56 4.20 -31.81
N LYS A 235 10.33 3.84 -30.77
CA LYS A 235 11.19 2.64 -30.78
C LYS A 235 10.96 1.71 -29.58
N LEU A 236 9.72 1.58 -29.11
CA LEU A 236 9.39 0.74 -27.95
C LEU A 236 9.24 -0.76 -28.27
N GLY A 237 9.17 -1.15 -29.55
CA GLY A 237 9.11 -2.55 -29.94
C GLY A 237 10.29 -3.40 -29.43
N GLU A 238 11.52 -2.94 -29.66
CA GLU A 238 12.72 -3.65 -29.21
C GLU A 238 12.83 -3.71 -27.66
N PRO A 239 12.58 -2.61 -26.89
CA PRO A 239 12.47 -2.68 -25.43
C PRO A 239 11.43 -3.69 -24.92
N LEU A 240 10.24 -3.76 -25.52
CA LEU A 240 9.20 -4.73 -25.16
C LEU A 240 9.68 -6.18 -25.39
N GLU A 241 10.28 -6.45 -26.56
CA GLU A 241 10.84 -7.77 -26.87
C GLU A 241 11.98 -8.15 -25.90
N LYS A 242 12.87 -7.19 -25.58
CA LYS A 242 13.97 -7.38 -24.61
C LYS A 242 13.50 -7.62 -23.17
N ALA A 243 12.31 -7.14 -22.82
CA ALA A 243 11.66 -7.40 -21.54
C ALA A 243 10.97 -8.78 -21.51
N GLY A 244 10.76 -9.42 -22.66
CA GLY A 244 10.18 -10.76 -22.77
C GLY A 244 8.74 -10.81 -23.29
N PHE A 245 8.17 -9.66 -23.67
CA PHE A 245 6.83 -9.62 -24.25
C PHE A 245 6.80 -10.26 -25.65
N ILE A 246 5.70 -10.93 -25.94
CA ILE A 246 5.36 -11.50 -27.26
C ILE A 246 4.16 -10.77 -27.85
N ASN A 247 3.80 -11.07 -29.10
CA ASN A 247 2.71 -10.40 -29.82
C ASN A 247 2.87 -8.87 -29.86
N VAL A 248 4.12 -8.40 -29.91
CA VAL A 248 4.46 -6.99 -29.94
C VAL A 248 3.94 -6.37 -31.24
N SER A 249 3.13 -5.33 -31.11
CA SER A 249 2.53 -4.62 -32.23
C SER A 249 2.39 -3.13 -31.94
N CYS A 250 2.28 -2.32 -32.98
CA CYS A 250 2.12 -0.88 -32.85
C CYS A 250 1.02 -0.36 -33.77
N LYS A 251 0.11 0.43 -33.23
CA LYS A 251 -0.84 1.23 -34.01
C LYS A 251 -0.38 2.67 -34.00
N VAL A 252 -0.32 3.31 -35.18
CA VAL A 252 0.14 4.69 -35.33
C VAL A 252 -0.97 5.54 -35.91
N LEU A 253 -1.37 6.55 -35.14
CA LEU A 253 -2.34 7.57 -35.56
C LEU A 253 -1.61 8.91 -35.77
N LYS A 254 -2.15 9.77 -36.64
CA LYS A 254 -1.63 11.12 -36.86
C LYS A 254 -2.46 12.11 -36.06
N VAL A 255 -1.78 12.98 -35.32
CA VAL A 255 -2.36 14.06 -34.53
C VAL A 255 -1.96 15.38 -35.17
N PRO A 256 -2.87 16.07 -35.88
CA PRO A 256 -2.57 17.38 -36.46
C PRO A 256 -2.05 18.34 -35.40
N ILE A 257 -1.11 19.20 -35.75
CA ILE A 257 -0.77 20.39 -34.98
C ILE A 257 -1.48 21.56 -35.66
N GLY A 258 -2.58 22.03 -35.08
CA GLY A 258 -3.36 23.16 -35.57
C GLY A 258 -4.67 22.79 -36.28
N THR A 259 -5.40 23.83 -36.69
CA THR A 259 -6.78 23.73 -37.19
C THR A 259 -6.89 23.60 -38.70
N TRP A 260 -5.80 23.21 -39.37
CA TRP A 260 -5.73 23.01 -40.83
C TRP A 260 -6.47 21.77 -41.39
N PRO A 261 -6.80 20.71 -40.62
CA PRO A 261 -7.53 19.57 -41.17
C PRO A 261 -8.93 19.94 -41.67
N LYS A 262 -9.34 19.25 -42.74
CA LYS A 262 -10.70 19.29 -43.31
C LYS A 262 -11.73 18.54 -42.49
N ASP A 263 -11.33 17.45 -41.86
CA ASP A 263 -12.21 16.73 -40.95
C ASP A 263 -12.40 17.53 -39.65
N LYS A 264 -13.67 17.79 -39.28
CA LYS A 264 -14.00 18.63 -38.11
C LYS A 264 -13.47 18.05 -36.80
N LYS A 265 -13.43 16.71 -36.67
CA LYS A 265 -12.93 16.03 -35.48
C LYS A 265 -11.40 16.15 -35.39
N LEU A 266 -10.70 15.89 -36.49
CA LEU A 266 -9.25 16.09 -36.56
C LEU A 266 -8.84 17.56 -36.35
N ARG A 267 -9.71 18.51 -36.71
CA ARG A 267 -9.50 19.93 -36.42
C ARG A 267 -9.58 20.24 -34.93
N LEU A 268 -10.58 19.70 -34.23
CA LEU A 268 -10.69 19.82 -32.77
C LEU A 268 -9.48 19.20 -32.07
N ILE A 269 -9.13 17.97 -32.46
CA ILE A 269 -7.90 17.30 -32.00
C ILE A 269 -6.67 18.17 -32.28
N GLY A 270 -6.60 18.77 -33.45
CA GLY A 270 -5.50 19.64 -33.85
C GLY A 270 -5.41 20.94 -33.06
N LEU A 271 -6.56 21.48 -32.63
CA LEU A 271 -6.62 22.62 -31.71
C LEU A 271 -6.05 22.24 -30.34
N TYR A 272 -6.44 21.09 -29.77
CA TYR A 272 -5.87 20.59 -28.52
C TYR A 272 -4.36 20.38 -28.60
N CYS A 273 -3.88 19.72 -29.66
CA CYS A 273 -2.45 19.50 -29.88
C CYS A 273 -1.69 20.82 -30.03
N LYS A 274 -2.22 21.77 -30.81
CA LYS A 274 -1.62 23.11 -30.96
C LYS A 274 -1.47 23.83 -29.62
N THR A 275 -2.50 23.80 -28.78
CA THR A 275 -2.45 24.40 -27.45
C THR A 275 -1.44 23.69 -26.55
N ALA A 276 -1.45 22.35 -26.54
CA ALA A 276 -0.51 21.55 -25.75
C ALA A 276 0.97 21.77 -26.16
N VAL A 277 1.26 21.93 -27.45
CA VAL A 277 2.60 22.30 -27.95
C VAL A 277 2.95 23.73 -27.53
N GLY A 278 1.99 24.65 -27.59
CA GLY A 278 2.18 26.04 -27.16
C GLY A 278 2.53 26.17 -25.67
N ASP A 279 1.86 25.40 -24.81
CA ASP A 279 2.12 25.35 -23.36
C ASP A 279 3.46 24.68 -23.05
N MET A 280 3.83 23.67 -23.84
CA MET A 280 5.12 23.01 -23.72
C MET A 280 6.31 23.98 -23.90
N PHE A 281 6.15 25.05 -24.70
CA PHE A 281 7.21 26.07 -24.83
C PHE A 281 7.58 26.67 -23.47
N GLY A 282 6.60 26.93 -22.62
CA GLY A 282 6.83 27.47 -21.27
C GLY A 282 7.53 26.47 -20.36
N ALA A 283 7.11 25.21 -20.39
CA ALA A 283 7.74 24.13 -19.61
C ALA A 283 9.21 23.93 -20.02
N MET A 284 9.49 23.90 -21.33
CA MET A 284 10.85 23.73 -21.86
C MET A 284 11.75 24.95 -21.59
N ALA A 285 11.20 26.16 -21.65
CA ALA A 285 11.93 27.39 -21.32
C ALA A 285 12.34 27.45 -19.85
N ALA A 286 11.52 26.92 -18.96
CA ALA A 286 11.72 27.06 -17.53
C ALA A 286 12.92 26.27 -16.99
N LYS A 287 13.34 25.18 -17.65
CA LYS A 287 14.47 24.37 -17.15
C LYS A 287 15.25 23.62 -18.24
N PRO A 288 14.63 22.83 -19.13
CA PRO A 288 15.38 22.10 -20.15
C PRO A 288 16.25 22.98 -21.05
N LEU A 289 15.68 24.02 -21.68
CA LEU A 289 16.38 24.84 -22.66
C LEU A 289 17.51 25.67 -22.06
N LEU A 290 17.40 26.02 -20.77
CA LEU A 290 18.46 26.75 -20.03
C LEU A 290 19.77 25.95 -19.90
N LYS A 291 19.75 24.64 -20.17
CA LYS A 291 20.99 23.83 -20.21
C LYS A 291 21.82 24.05 -21.48
N ILE A 292 21.22 24.56 -22.55
CA ILE A 292 21.83 24.61 -23.88
C ILE A 292 21.73 25.97 -24.56
N MET A 293 20.95 26.91 -24.01
CA MET A 293 20.67 28.22 -24.60
C MET A 293 20.46 29.28 -23.51
N GLU A 294 20.88 30.52 -23.79
CA GLU A 294 20.71 31.64 -22.87
C GLU A 294 19.26 32.20 -22.89
N PRO A 295 18.73 32.75 -21.78
CA PRO A 295 17.33 33.17 -21.69
C PRO A 295 16.84 34.12 -22.82
N PRO A 296 17.58 35.16 -23.23
CA PRO A 296 17.13 36.03 -24.32
C PRO A 296 17.04 35.33 -25.67
N GLU A 297 17.90 34.34 -25.91
CA GLU A 297 17.88 33.53 -27.13
C GLU A 297 16.67 32.59 -27.13
N ILE A 298 16.33 32.02 -25.96
CA ILE A 298 15.12 31.19 -25.76
C ILE A 298 13.86 31.99 -26.12
N ASP A 299 13.74 33.23 -25.64
CA ASP A 299 12.57 34.07 -25.92
C ASP A 299 12.39 34.33 -27.42
N VAL A 300 13.47 34.67 -28.13
CA VAL A 300 13.46 34.90 -29.59
C VAL A 300 13.13 33.61 -30.34
N PHE A 301 13.74 32.50 -29.92
CA PHE A 301 13.53 31.19 -30.52
C PHE A 301 12.08 30.72 -30.40
N LEU A 302 11.51 30.77 -29.18
CA LEU A 302 10.13 30.37 -28.93
C LEU A 302 9.12 31.34 -29.55
N ALA A 303 9.44 32.64 -29.66
CA ALA A 303 8.61 33.58 -30.40
C ALA A 303 8.54 33.25 -31.91
N ALA A 304 9.63 32.74 -32.49
CA ALA A 304 9.62 32.25 -33.86
C ALA A 304 8.82 30.96 -34.01
N ALA A 305 9.04 29.96 -33.14
CA ALA A 305 8.28 28.71 -33.15
C ALA A 305 6.77 28.95 -32.94
N ARG A 306 6.39 29.93 -32.11
CA ARG A 306 4.98 30.32 -31.88
C ARG A 306 4.33 30.97 -33.09
N ARG A 307 5.10 31.63 -33.97
CA ARG A 307 4.57 32.16 -35.24
C ARG A 307 4.21 31.02 -36.19
N ASP A 308 5.10 30.05 -36.34
CA ASP A 308 4.86 28.85 -37.14
C ASP A 308 3.67 28.05 -36.59
N LEU A 309 3.59 27.84 -35.27
CA LEU A 309 2.49 27.14 -34.60
C LEU A 309 1.11 27.78 -34.87
N LYS A 310 1.08 29.08 -35.17
CA LYS A 310 -0.15 29.81 -35.52
C LYS A 310 -0.44 29.82 -37.02
N ASP A 311 0.52 29.45 -37.86
CA ASP A 311 0.37 29.49 -39.31
C ASP A 311 -0.40 28.27 -39.81
N VAL A 312 -1.66 28.49 -40.17
CA VAL A 312 -2.56 27.45 -40.66
C VAL A 312 -2.14 26.84 -42.00
N ARG A 313 -1.20 27.46 -42.71
CA ARG A 313 -0.65 26.93 -43.96
C ARG A 313 0.38 25.83 -43.72
N ILE A 314 0.83 25.66 -42.47
CA ILE A 314 1.76 24.62 -42.06
C ILE A 314 0.95 23.40 -41.63
N HIS A 315 0.87 22.39 -42.51
CA HIS A 315 0.12 21.16 -42.29
C HIS A 315 0.97 20.12 -41.54
N SER A 316 1.37 20.50 -40.32
CA SER A 316 2.20 19.67 -39.46
C SER A 316 1.37 18.73 -38.56
N TYR A 317 1.96 17.60 -38.16
CA TYR A 317 1.35 16.63 -37.27
C TYR A 317 2.37 15.87 -36.43
N GLU A 318 1.97 15.40 -35.26
CA GLU A 318 2.71 14.41 -34.46
C GLU A 318 2.17 13.00 -34.72
N LYS A 319 2.99 11.99 -34.46
CA LYS A 319 2.53 10.59 -34.48
C LYS A 319 2.18 10.16 -33.07
N TYR A 320 1.05 9.51 -32.91
CA TYR A 320 0.66 8.85 -31.67
C TYR A 320 0.87 7.35 -31.82
N TYR A 321 1.81 6.80 -31.08
CA TYR A 321 2.12 5.36 -31.07
C TYR A 321 1.37 4.67 -29.93
N PHE A 322 0.68 3.59 -30.25
CA PHE A 322 0.05 2.68 -29.29
C PHE A 322 0.77 1.35 -29.40
N TRP A 323 1.75 1.12 -28.52
CA TRP A 323 2.50 -0.11 -28.44
C TRP A 323 1.79 -1.10 -27.53
N MET A 324 1.65 -2.34 -27.98
CA MET A 324 0.99 -3.40 -27.23
C MET A 324 1.93 -4.60 -27.16
N GLY A 325 2.01 -5.23 -25.98
CA GLY A 325 2.80 -6.45 -25.76
C GLY A 325 2.07 -7.41 -24.81
N GLN A 326 2.24 -8.71 -25.01
CA GLN A 326 1.61 -9.73 -24.19
C GLN A 326 2.65 -10.55 -23.43
N LYS A 327 2.43 -10.77 -22.13
CA LYS A 327 3.21 -11.76 -21.38
C LYS A 327 2.83 -13.16 -21.86
N PRO A 328 3.77 -14.05 -22.22
CA PRO A 328 3.45 -15.42 -22.65
C PRO A 328 2.53 -16.14 -21.68
N LYS A 329 1.53 -16.86 -22.20
CA LYS A 329 0.73 -17.79 -21.39
C LYS A 329 1.64 -18.90 -20.88
N ALA A 330 1.45 -19.34 -19.64
CA ALA A 330 2.17 -20.49 -19.12
C ALA A 330 1.89 -21.70 -20.03
N SER A 331 2.94 -22.26 -20.64
CA SER A 331 2.81 -23.50 -21.41
C SER A 331 2.43 -24.63 -20.46
N THR A 332 1.43 -25.45 -20.81
CA THR A 332 1.04 -26.66 -20.06
C THR A 332 2.07 -27.79 -20.16
N ILE A 333 3.35 -27.48 -20.38
CA ILE A 333 4.43 -28.46 -20.50
C ILE A 333 5.63 -27.96 -19.69
N GLY A 334 5.85 -28.62 -18.55
CA GLY A 334 7.17 -28.73 -17.91
C GLY A 334 7.45 -27.81 -16.73
N MET A 335 7.22 -28.32 -15.51
CA MET A 335 8.04 -27.98 -14.34
C MET A 335 9.52 -28.25 -14.68
N ALA A 336 10.31 -27.21 -14.97
CA ALA A 336 11.77 -27.17 -14.79
C ALA A 336 12.34 -25.84 -15.30
N SER A 337 12.53 -24.87 -14.40
CA SER A 337 13.64 -23.89 -14.41
C SER A 337 13.37 -22.82 -13.33
N ARG A 338 13.64 -23.19 -12.07
CA ARG A 338 13.85 -22.24 -10.97
C ARG A 338 15.30 -22.39 -10.52
N THR A 339 16.23 -21.79 -11.25
CA THR A 339 17.63 -21.65 -10.82
C THR A 339 18.27 -20.50 -11.58
N PHE A 340 18.07 -19.26 -11.11
CA PHE A 340 18.93 -18.12 -11.47
C PHE A 340 18.88 -16.95 -10.47
N ARG A 341 18.48 -17.17 -9.20
CA ARG A 341 18.31 -16.07 -8.21
C ARG A 341 19.41 -15.99 -7.13
N ASP A 342 20.43 -16.85 -7.20
CA ASP A 342 21.54 -16.90 -6.22
C ASP A 342 22.80 -16.12 -6.65
N SER A 343 22.64 -14.95 -7.25
CA SER A 343 23.78 -14.07 -7.47
C SER A 343 23.33 -12.63 -7.28
N ILE A 344 24.09 -11.90 -6.46
CA ILE A 344 23.93 -10.49 -6.08
C ILE A 344 23.23 -10.29 -4.72
N TYR A 345 23.82 -10.85 -3.66
CA TYR A 345 23.93 -10.12 -2.39
C TYR A 345 25.36 -9.57 -2.31
N GLY A 346 25.45 -8.23 -2.25
CA GLY A 346 26.71 -7.50 -2.15
C GLY A 346 26.48 -6.12 -1.55
N ASP A 347 26.79 -6.04 -0.27
CA ASP A 347 27.08 -4.87 0.58
C ASP A 347 25.99 -3.98 1.19
N MET A 348 26.14 -3.88 2.51
CA MET A 348 25.41 -3.07 3.50
C MET A 348 25.90 -1.61 3.51
N SER A 349 25.05 -0.66 3.93
CA SER A 349 25.21 0.04 5.22
C SER A 349 24.28 1.26 5.42
N LEU A 350 23.58 1.22 6.55
CA LEU A 350 23.33 2.26 7.57
C LEU A 350 22.99 3.71 7.14
N ALA A 351 21.78 4.14 7.51
CA ALA A 351 21.58 5.41 8.22
C ALA A 351 20.35 5.32 9.14
N SER A 352 20.59 5.59 10.43
CA SER A 352 19.62 5.54 11.52
C SER A 352 18.98 6.91 11.80
N SER A 353 17.78 6.87 12.37
CA SER A 353 17.10 7.85 13.23
C SER A 353 16.32 8.99 12.56
N ARG A 354 14.99 8.94 12.74
CA ARG A 354 14.25 9.84 13.65
C ARG A 354 12.80 9.35 13.79
N SER A 355 12.43 9.05 15.02
CA SER A 355 11.09 8.70 15.47
C SER A 355 10.20 9.94 15.55
N GLU A 356 9.18 10.03 14.69
CA GLU A 356 7.97 10.84 14.91
C GLU A 356 6.76 9.94 14.67
N ILE A 357 6.08 9.58 15.76
CA ILE A 357 4.80 8.88 15.73
C ILE A 357 3.75 9.92 15.29
N ARG A 358 3.17 9.75 14.08
CA ARG A 358 1.97 10.47 13.66
C ARG A 358 0.81 9.50 13.52
N LEU A 359 -0.27 9.82 14.21
CA LEU A 359 -1.53 9.09 14.25
C LEU A 359 -2.16 9.02 12.85
N LEU A 360 -2.36 7.80 12.38
CA LEU A 360 -2.90 7.43 11.08
C LEU A 360 -4.41 7.72 11.00
N GLU A 361 -4.83 8.47 9.98
CA GLU A 361 -6.20 8.51 9.51
C GLU A 361 -6.52 7.18 8.81
N LEU A 362 -7.43 6.42 9.40
CA LEU A 362 -7.91 5.12 8.94
C LEU A 362 -9.16 5.31 8.06
N LEU A 363 -9.06 5.06 6.76
CA LEU A 363 -10.21 4.97 5.85
C LEU A 363 -10.06 3.78 4.87
N PRO A 364 -11.20 3.28 4.32
CA PRO A 364 -11.43 1.85 4.10
C PRO A 364 -10.97 1.35 2.74
N CYS A 365 -10.52 0.10 2.73
CA CYS A 365 -10.20 -0.70 1.56
C CYS A 365 -11.39 -1.59 1.18
N LYS A 366 -11.83 -1.55 -0.08
CA LYS A 366 -12.54 -2.64 -0.80
C LYS A 366 -12.37 -2.40 -2.31
N GLU A 367 -11.97 -3.34 -3.16
CA GLU A 367 -11.52 -4.73 -3.01
C GLU A 367 -11.08 -5.21 -4.42
N ASP A 368 -10.15 -6.17 -4.47
CA ASP A 368 -10.18 -7.24 -5.48
C ASP A 368 -10.56 -8.52 -4.73
N ASN A 369 -11.46 -9.30 -5.31
CA ASN A 369 -12.18 -10.40 -4.68
C ASN A 369 -11.29 -11.59 -4.31
N TYR A 370 -10.86 -11.66 -3.04
CA TYR A 370 -10.69 -12.93 -2.31
C TYR A 370 -10.97 -12.76 -0.82
N CYS A 371 -11.97 -11.97 -0.47
CA CYS A 371 -12.53 -11.94 0.89
C CYS A 371 -14.05 -11.80 0.79
N SER A 372 -14.70 -12.93 0.54
CA SER A 372 -16.16 -13.01 0.58
C SER A 372 -16.65 -12.62 1.97
N GLU A 373 -17.34 -11.48 2.01
CA GLU A 373 -18.32 -11.07 3.00
C GLU A 373 -17.75 -10.83 4.42
N HIS A 374 -17.99 -9.64 4.99
CA HIS A 374 -17.79 -9.24 6.41
C HIS A 374 -16.56 -8.37 6.79
N TYR A 375 -16.07 -7.48 5.93
CA TYR A 375 -15.27 -6.34 6.43
C TYR A 375 -16.16 -5.15 6.84
N PRO A 376 -16.03 -4.62 8.07
CA PRO A 376 -16.76 -3.44 8.50
C PRO A 376 -16.25 -2.21 7.75
N THR A 377 -17.07 -1.66 6.87
CA THR A 377 -16.93 -0.29 6.36
C THR A 377 -17.22 0.69 7.49
N PHE A 378 -16.25 1.54 7.83
CA PHE A 378 -16.48 2.75 8.64
C PHE A 378 -17.19 3.77 7.76
N GLY A 379 -18.49 3.58 7.61
CA GLY A 379 -19.34 4.43 6.79
C GLY A 379 -19.63 5.73 7.50
N VAL A 380 -19.23 6.85 6.88
CA VAL A 380 -19.85 8.14 7.15
C VAL A 380 -21.30 8.03 6.69
N THR A 381 -22.23 7.85 7.62
CA THR A 381 -23.65 7.99 7.33
C THR A 381 -23.92 9.46 6.98
N GLN A 382 -24.17 9.75 5.70
CA GLN A 382 -24.77 11.03 5.31
C GLN A 382 -26.20 11.09 5.86
N SER A 383 -26.38 11.81 6.98
CA SER A 383 -27.69 12.35 7.33
C SER A 383 -27.94 13.56 6.43
N ASN A 384 -28.98 13.48 5.61
CA ASN A 384 -29.53 14.62 4.86
C ASN A 384 -30.14 15.63 5.83
N ASP A 385 -29.32 16.42 6.54
CA ASP A 385 -29.73 17.65 7.21
C ASP A 385 -28.45 18.44 7.54
N GLY A 386 -28.40 19.71 7.16
CA GLY A 386 -27.21 20.57 7.16
C GLY A 386 -26.66 20.95 8.54
N GLU A 387 -26.11 19.99 9.28
CA GLU A 387 -25.31 20.23 10.49
C GLU A 387 -23.86 19.77 10.27
N SER A 388 -22.92 20.62 10.69
CA SER A 388 -21.45 20.53 10.65
C SER A 388 -20.81 19.12 10.59
N GLU A 389 -19.78 18.97 9.74
CA GLU A 389 -18.83 17.85 9.70
C GLU A 389 -18.39 17.41 11.11
N LYS A 390 -18.90 16.27 11.58
CA LYS A 390 -18.33 15.58 12.74
C LYS A 390 -17.10 14.81 12.26
N GLY A 391 -15.90 15.33 12.55
CA GLY A 391 -14.66 14.58 12.38
C GLY A 391 -14.69 13.26 13.16
N ASN A 392 -13.99 12.24 12.64
CA ASN A 392 -13.86 10.95 13.31
C ASN A 392 -13.10 11.12 14.64
N LEU A 393 -13.72 10.79 15.76
CA LEU A 393 -13.11 10.89 17.09
C LEU A 393 -12.18 9.70 17.32
N LEU A 394 -10.89 9.97 17.51
CA LEU A 394 -9.89 8.98 17.91
C LEU A 394 -9.59 9.11 19.40
N TRP A 395 -9.65 8.00 20.11
CA TRP A 395 -9.21 7.91 21.50
C TRP A 395 -7.89 7.16 21.58
N VAL A 396 -6.89 7.76 22.21
CA VAL A 396 -5.55 7.22 22.39
C VAL A 396 -5.15 7.43 23.83
N ASP A 397 -4.95 6.35 24.59
CA ASP A 397 -4.65 6.38 26.03
C ASP A 397 -3.51 7.36 26.40
N ALA A 398 -2.44 7.36 25.61
CA ALA A 398 -1.27 8.21 25.81
C ALA A 398 -1.54 9.72 25.60
N LEU A 399 -2.61 10.08 24.90
CA LEU A 399 -2.99 11.47 24.61
C LEU A 399 -4.22 11.92 25.41
N CYS A 400 -5.16 11.01 25.63
CA CYS A 400 -6.45 11.31 26.25
C CYS A 400 -6.43 11.17 27.78
N ILE A 401 -5.42 10.54 28.36
CA ILE A 401 -5.25 10.40 29.81
C ILE A 401 -4.07 11.24 30.26
N ASN A 402 -4.27 12.08 31.26
CA ASN A 402 -3.17 12.81 31.89
C ASN A 402 -2.36 11.84 32.78
N GLN A 403 -1.26 11.34 32.23
CA GLN A 403 -0.40 10.36 32.91
C GLN A 403 0.24 10.89 34.21
N GLU A 404 0.27 12.21 34.41
CA GLU A 404 0.85 12.84 35.60
C GLU A 404 -0.15 12.99 36.76
N ASP A 405 -1.45 12.97 36.49
CA ASP A 405 -2.50 13.05 37.51
C ASP A 405 -3.02 11.63 37.82
N LEU A 406 -2.55 11.05 38.93
CA LEU A 406 -2.93 9.70 39.33
C LEU A 406 -4.43 9.55 39.63
N GLY A 407 -5.11 10.61 40.06
CA GLY A 407 -6.55 10.58 40.32
C GLY A 407 -7.35 10.52 39.03
N GLU A 408 -7.01 11.39 38.08
CA GLU A 408 -7.61 11.39 36.74
C GLU A 408 -7.28 10.11 35.97
N LYS A 409 -6.02 9.65 36.00
CA LYS A 409 -5.60 8.37 35.43
C LYS A 409 -6.41 7.19 35.97
N SER A 410 -6.59 7.12 37.29
CA SER A 410 -7.39 6.06 37.92
C SER A 410 -8.84 6.07 37.40
N HIS A 411 -9.42 7.27 37.25
CA HIS A 411 -10.76 7.43 36.71
C HIS A 411 -10.84 7.04 35.22
N GLN A 412 -9.93 7.53 34.37
CA GLN A 412 -9.93 7.22 32.93
C GLN A 412 -9.67 5.74 32.66
N VAL A 413 -8.75 5.12 33.41
CA VAL A 413 -8.44 3.69 33.26
C VAL A 413 -9.65 2.82 33.64
N ALA A 414 -10.45 3.24 34.61
CA ALA A 414 -11.70 2.55 34.94
C ALA A 414 -12.73 2.60 33.77
N LEU A 415 -12.64 3.59 32.89
CA LEU A 415 -13.50 3.74 31.71
C LEU A 415 -13.00 2.96 30.49
N MET A 416 -11.74 2.49 30.46
CA MET A 416 -11.14 1.88 29.27
C MET A 416 -11.93 0.67 28.75
N GLY A 417 -12.52 -0.13 29.65
CA GLY A 417 -13.36 -1.26 29.25
C GLY A 417 -14.60 -0.82 28.46
N GLU A 418 -15.26 0.24 28.91
CA GLU A 418 -16.40 0.83 28.20
C GLU A 418 -15.97 1.51 26.90
N ILE A 419 -14.80 2.16 26.88
CA ILE A 419 -14.26 2.81 25.69
C ILE A 419 -13.98 1.78 24.59
N TYR A 420 -13.24 0.72 24.87
CA TYR A 420 -12.99 -0.33 23.87
C TYR A 420 -14.27 -1.08 23.48
N GLY A 421 -15.20 -1.30 24.43
CA GLY A 421 -16.50 -1.91 24.18
C GLY A 421 -17.48 -1.03 23.39
N ALA A 422 -17.30 0.30 23.42
CA ALA A 422 -18.12 1.27 22.68
C ALA A 422 -17.46 1.74 21.38
N ALA A 423 -16.16 1.54 21.22
CA ALA A 423 -15.40 1.93 20.04
C ALA A 423 -15.98 1.27 18.77
N GLU A 424 -16.08 2.06 17.70
CA GLU A 424 -16.53 1.53 16.41
C GLU A 424 -15.48 0.58 15.81
N GLN A 425 -14.20 0.91 15.96
CA GLN A 425 -13.05 0.07 15.60
C GLN A 425 -12.02 0.13 16.72
N VAL A 426 -11.34 -0.99 16.95
CA VAL A 426 -10.06 -0.98 17.66
C VAL A 426 -8.94 -1.26 16.67
N VAL A 427 -7.92 -0.40 16.67
CA VAL A 427 -6.74 -0.51 15.81
C VAL A 427 -5.47 -0.53 16.65
N ALA A 428 -4.62 -1.51 16.38
CA ALA A 428 -3.34 -1.70 17.06
C ALA A 428 -2.18 -1.49 16.09
N TRP A 429 -1.25 -0.61 16.43
CA TRP A 429 -0.01 -0.39 15.67
C TRP A 429 1.14 -1.27 16.21
N LEU A 430 1.70 -2.12 15.36
CA LEU A 430 2.73 -3.11 15.69
C LEU A 430 4.14 -2.67 15.26
N GLY A 431 4.31 -1.41 14.86
CA GLY A 431 5.57 -0.88 14.35
C GLY A 431 5.71 -1.02 12.85
N GLU A 432 6.89 -0.72 12.33
CA GLU A 432 7.18 -0.77 10.89
C GLU A 432 7.20 -2.21 10.35
N GLU A 433 6.95 -2.31 9.05
CA GLU A 433 7.10 -3.54 8.27
C GLU A 433 8.54 -3.71 7.79
N ASP A 434 8.98 -4.95 7.74
CA ASP A 434 10.24 -5.37 7.13
C ASP A 434 10.00 -6.67 6.34
N ASN A 435 11.03 -7.18 5.67
CA ASN A 435 10.92 -8.40 4.89
C ASN A 435 10.53 -9.63 5.72
N ASP A 436 10.96 -9.72 7.00
CA ASP A 436 10.56 -10.82 7.88
C ASP A 436 9.06 -10.74 8.18
N ILE A 437 8.55 -9.55 8.48
CA ILE A 437 7.13 -9.33 8.77
C ILE A 437 6.26 -9.63 7.54
N ARG A 438 6.68 -9.22 6.34
CA ARG A 438 5.96 -9.57 5.09
C ARG A 438 5.85 -11.08 4.90
N ILE A 439 6.96 -11.80 5.13
CA ILE A 439 6.98 -13.27 5.06
C ILE A 439 6.07 -13.86 6.14
N ALA A 440 6.12 -13.35 7.36
CA ALA A 440 5.30 -13.83 8.47
C ALA A 440 3.80 -13.67 8.17
N VAL A 441 3.38 -12.49 7.71
CA VAL A 441 1.98 -12.21 7.36
C VAL A 441 1.50 -13.13 6.25
N ARG A 442 2.28 -13.27 5.17
CA ARG A 442 1.97 -14.20 4.09
C ARG A 442 1.86 -15.64 4.59
N THR A 443 2.72 -16.03 5.53
CA THR A 443 2.70 -17.37 6.13
C THR A 443 1.43 -17.57 6.98
N ILE A 444 1.01 -16.57 7.76
CA ILE A 444 -0.25 -16.59 8.52
C ILE A 444 -1.45 -16.75 7.59
N GLU A 445 -1.48 -15.99 6.49
CA GLU A 445 -2.53 -16.07 5.47
C GLU A 445 -2.56 -17.43 4.76
N GLU A 446 -1.40 -18.00 4.44
CA GLU A 446 -1.26 -19.31 3.82
C GLU A 446 -1.77 -20.42 4.77
N ILE A 447 -1.34 -20.40 6.03
CA ILE A 447 -1.85 -21.28 7.10
C ILE A 447 -3.38 -21.17 7.17
N GLY A 448 -3.88 -19.94 7.20
CA GLY A 448 -5.30 -19.66 7.33
C GLY A 448 -6.14 -20.02 6.10
N SER A 449 -5.55 -20.02 4.91
CA SER A 449 -6.23 -20.36 3.65
C SER A 449 -6.27 -21.86 3.41
N ALA A 450 -5.25 -22.59 3.86
CA ALA A 450 -5.25 -24.04 3.79
C ALA A 450 -6.23 -24.68 4.80
N MET A 451 -6.58 -23.98 5.89
CA MET A 451 -7.39 -24.53 6.98
C MET A 451 -8.78 -25.01 6.50
N PRO A 452 -9.21 -26.24 6.85
CA PRO A 452 -10.53 -26.75 6.46
C PRO A 452 -11.66 -25.85 6.97
N ARG A 453 -12.66 -25.57 6.13
CA ARG A 453 -13.78 -24.67 6.46
C ARG A 453 -14.64 -25.14 7.63
N ASP A 454 -14.60 -26.43 7.93
CA ASP A 454 -15.34 -27.17 8.94
C ASP A 454 -14.52 -27.44 10.22
N PHE A 455 -13.29 -26.92 10.30
CA PHE A 455 -12.42 -27.05 11.46
C PHE A 455 -13.00 -26.32 12.68
N ARG A 456 -13.11 -27.01 13.82
CA ARG A 456 -13.62 -26.43 15.09
C ARG A 456 -12.53 -26.35 16.15
N LEU A 457 -12.72 -25.45 17.11
CA LEU A 457 -11.83 -25.30 18.26
C LEU A 457 -11.68 -26.63 19.02
N GLY A 458 -10.44 -26.99 19.35
CA GLY A 458 -10.10 -28.27 19.99
C GLY A 458 -10.06 -29.49 19.05
N GLN A 459 -10.25 -29.29 17.74
CA GLN A 459 -9.94 -30.34 16.77
C GLN A 459 -8.46 -30.34 16.43
N VAL A 460 -7.92 -31.52 16.18
CA VAL A 460 -6.54 -31.71 15.75
C VAL A 460 -6.43 -31.44 14.24
N PRO A 461 -5.47 -30.62 13.77
CA PRO A 461 -5.24 -30.43 12.34
C PRO A 461 -5.04 -31.76 11.63
N SER A 462 -5.71 -31.95 10.48
CA SER A 462 -5.60 -33.20 9.72
C SER A 462 -4.18 -33.39 9.19
N LYS A 463 -3.73 -34.65 9.09
CA LYS A 463 -2.42 -34.95 8.49
C LYS A 463 -2.29 -34.39 7.06
N ALA A 464 -3.35 -34.44 6.27
CA ALA A 464 -3.35 -33.90 4.91
C ALA A 464 -3.13 -32.38 4.87
N TRP A 465 -3.74 -31.65 5.81
CA TRP A 465 -3.50 -30.21 5.97
C TRP A 465 -2.05 -29.93 6.37
N LEU A 466 -1.51 -30.75 7.27
CA LEU A 466 -0.13 -30.63 7.72
C LEU A 466 0.90 -30.96 6.63
N ASP A 467 0.59 -31.94 5.77
CA ASP A 467 1.43 -32.31 4.64
C ASP A 467 1.39 -31.20 3.56
N ALA A 468 0.23 -30.57 3.35
CA ALA A 468 0.05 -29.48 2.38
C ALA A 468 0.86 -28.22 2.72
N LEU A 469 1.11 -27.98 4.00
CA LEU A 469 1.91 -26.88 4.51
C LEU A 469 3.30 -27.33 4.98
N SER A 470 3.73 -28.52 4.55
CA SER A 470 5.03 -29.08 4.95
C SER A 470 6.20 -28.14 4.65
N HIS A 471 6.14 -27.33 3.59
CA HIS A 471 7.16 -26.31 3.30
C HIS A 471 7.24 -25.19 4.34
N VAL A 472 6.16 -24.94 5.08
CA VAL A 472 6.12 -23.93 6.15
C VAL A 472 6.90 -24.39 7.37
N TRP A 473 6.96 -25.70 7.66
CA TRP A 473 7.66 -26.24 8.84
C TRP A 473 8.66 -27.38 8.54
N SER A 474 9.02 -27.57 7.28
CA SER A 474 10.08 -28.48 6.87
C SER A 474 11.43 -27.83 7.13
N ARG A 475 12.35 -28.59 7.73
CA ARG A 475 13.74 -28.19 7.90
C ARG A 475 14.42 -28.05 6.55
N GLU A 476 15.21 -27.00 6.33
CA GLU A 476 16.11 -26.94 5.18
C GLU A 476 17.29 -27.91 5.40
N GLU A 477 17.58 -28.75 4.39
CA GLU A 477 18.75 -29.63 4.43
C GLU A 477 20.04 -28.78 4.40
N GLY A 478 20.89 -28.93 5.41
CA GLY A 478 22.22 -28.29 5.47
C GLY A 478 22.36 -27.12 6.45
N VAL A 479 21.28 -26.67 7.08
CA VAL A 479 21.34 -25.63 8.13
C VAL A 479 21.48 -26.31 9.50
N GLY A 480 22.40 -25.82 10.35
CA GLY A 480 22.82 -26.49 11.58
C GLY A 480 21.69 -26.88 12.56
N GLN A 481 21.98 -27.79 13.49
CA GLN A 481 21.05 -28.23 14.53
C GLN A 481 20.42 -27.03 15.26
N GLY A 482 19.15 -26.75 14.98
CA GLY A 482 18.32 -25.77 15.70
C GLY A 482 17.84 -24.57 14.89
N SER A 483 18.17 -24.47 13.59
CA SER A 483 17.65 -23.40 12.72
C SER A 483 16.24 -23.71 12.20
N PHE A 484 15.36 -22.72 12.30
CA PHE A 484 14.05 -22.71 11.65
C PHE A 484 14.22 -22.49 10.15
N ASN A 485 13.23 -22.86 9.34
CA ASN A 485 13.17 -22.42 7.96
C ASN A 485 12.69 -20.96 7.90
N ARG A 486 12.82 -20.33 6.73
CA ARG A 486 12.51 -18.90 6.56
C ARG A 486 11.09 -18.49 7.03
N PRO A 487 10.01 -19.24 6.74
CA PRO A 487 8.68 -18.94 7.26
C PRO A 487 8.58 -18.97 8.79
N LEU A 488 9.17 -19.98 9.44
CA LEU A 488 9.14 -20.08 10.90
C LEU A 488 10.00 -19.01 11.59
N GLU A 489 11.16 -18.66 11.03
CA GLU A 489 11.97 -17.53 11.53
C GLU A 489 11.20 -16.21 11.46
N ALA A 490 10.48 -15.99 10.35
CA ALA A 490 9.64 -14.82 10.15
C ALA A 490 8.48 -14.79 11.15
N LEU A 491 7.78 -15.91 11.34
CA LEU A 491 6.73 -16.05 12.36
C LEU A 491 7.28 -15.80 13.77
N GLU A 492 8.46 -16.32 14.09
CA GLU A 492 9.10 -16.09 15.39
C GLU A 492 9.36 -14.59 15.62
N LYS A 493 9.89 -13.89 14.61
CA LYS A 493 10.11 -12.43 14.67
C LYS A 493 8.80 -11.66 14.84
N PHE A 494 7.75 -12.07 14.13
CA PHE A 494 6.41 -11.50 14.29
C PHE A 494 5.86 -11.70 15.71
N MET A 495 5.99 -12.91 16.26
CA MET A 495 5.57 -13.25 17.62
C MET A 495 6.41 -12.54 18.70
N ARG A 496 7.62 -12.07 18.36
CA ARG A 496 8.48 -11.27 19.24
C ARG A 496 8.19 -9.77 19.21
N LYS A 497 7.27 -9.28 18.37
CA LYS A 497 6.86 -7.86 18.38
C LYS A 497 6.38 -7.46 19.78
N SER A 498 6.80 -6.28 20.23
CA SER A 498 6.58 -5.81 21.60
C SER A 498 5.10 -5.67 21.96
N TYR A 499 4.24 -5.38 20.97
CA TYR A 499 2.80 -5.27 21.14
C TYR A 499 2.19 -6.50 21.85
N TRP A 500 2.55 -7.71 21.40
CA TRP A 500 2.05 -8.97 21.97
C TRP A 500 2.43 -9.20 23.43
N SER A 501 3.41 -8.44 23.93
CA SER A 501 3.81 -8.50 25.32
C SER A 501 3.02 -7.57 26.22
N ARG A 502 2.18 -6.66 25.73
CA ARG A 502 1.52 -5.67 26.61
C ARG A 502 0.33 -6.30 27.33
N SER A 503 0.18 -6.08 28.64
CA SER A 503 -1.00 -6.55 29.38
C SER A 503 -2.32 -5.97 28.83
N TRP A 504 -2.27 -4.73 28.34
CA TRP A 504 -3.44 -3.99 27.84
C TRP A 504 -4.07 -4.58 26.57
N ILE A 505 -3.35 -5.41 25.80
CA ILE A 505 -3.92 -6.04 24.59
C ILE A 505 -5.15 -6.90 24.92
N VAL A 506 -5.26 -7.35 26.16
CA VAL A 506 -6.42 -8.14 26.63
C VAL A 506 -7.71 -7.33 26.47
N GLN A 507 -7.78 -6.08 26.93
CA GLN A 507 -8.99 -5.27 26.75
C GLN A 507 -9.14 -4.81 25.31
N GLU A 508 -8.03 -4.40 24.68
CA GLU A 508 -8.02 -3.94 23.28
C GLU A 508 -8.61 -5.00 22.34
N ILE A 509 -8.27 -6.28 22.55
CA ILE A 509 -8.72 -7.37 21.70
C ILE A 509 -10.02 -7.98 22.20
N VAL A 510 -10.19 -8.25 23.50
CA VAL A 510 -11.37 -9.01 23.97
C VAL A 510 -12.64 -8.17 23.97
N LEU A 511 -12.56 -6.87 24.28
CA LEU A 511 -13.75 -6.00 24.40
C LEU A 511 -14.16 -5.36 23.07
N ALA A 512 -13.30 -5.38 22.05
CA ALA A 512 -13.62 -4.81 20.76
C ALA A 512 -14.84 -5.48 20.11
N ARG A 513 -15.89 -4.69 19.85
CA ARG A 513 -17.14 -5.16 19.23
C ARG A 513 -16.99 -5.66 17.81
N ARG A 514 -16.05 -5.09 17.06
CA ARG A 514 -15.65 -5.54 15.72
C ARG A 514 -14.30 -6.23 15.81
N ASP A 515 -13.94 -6.99 14.78
CA ASP A 515 -12.62 -7.61 14.71
C ASP A 515 -11.52 -6.54 14.78
N PRO A 516 -10.59 -6.64 15.75
CA PRO A 516 -9.47 -5.73 15.84
C PRO A 516 -8.62 -5.76 14.56
N ILE A 517 -8.06 -4.61 14.23
CA ILE A 517 -7.18 -4.45 13.07
C ILE A 517 -5.76 -4.21 13.58
N PHE A 518 -4.81 -5.04 13.12
CA PHE A 518 -3.39 -4.85 13.41
C PHE A 518 -2.71 -4.21 12.22
N MET A 519 -2.14 -3.03 12.42
CA MET A 519 -1.35 -2.32 11.43
C MET A 519 0.13 -2.55 11.68
N ILE A 520 0.86 -3.03 10.67
CA ILE A 520 2.32 -3.19 10.72
C ILE A 520 2.88 -2.52 9.49
N GLY A 521 3.44 -1.31 9.62
CA GLY A 521 3.73 -0.48 8.45
C GLY A 521 2.43 -0.17 7.69
N TRP A 522 2.33 -0.63 6.46
CA TRP A 522 1.14 -0.48 5.62
C TRP A 522 0.33 -1.78 5.52
N ILE A 523 0.84 -2.88 6.08
CA ILE A 523 0.11 -4.13 6.17
C ILE A 523 -1.01 -3.99 7.19
N VAL A 524 -2.20 -4.37 6.76
CA VAL A 524 -3.40 -4.47 7.58
C VAL A 524 -3.70 -5.96 7.79
N LEU A 525 -3.52 -6.44 9.00
CA LEU A 525 -3.79 -7.82 9.39
C LEU A 525 -5.06 -7.86 10.25
N PRO A 526 -6.17 -8.46 9.80
CA PRO A 526 -7.37 -8.61 10.61
C PRO A 526 -7.17 -9.69 11.69
N TYR A 527 -7.82 -9.54 12.84
CA TYR A 527 -7.71 -10.50 13.95
C TYR A 527 -8.04 -11.95 13.56
N VAL A 528 -9.01 -12.17 12.68
CA VAL A 528 -9.36 -13.50 12.16
C VAL A 528 -8.17 -14.27 11.58
N ALA A 529 -7.16 -13.58 11.04
CA ALA A 529 -5.93 -14.23 10.56
C ALA A 529 -5.10 -14.82 11.71
N LEU A 530 -5.06 -14.15 12.87
CA LEU A 530 -4.39 -14.62 14.08
C LEU A 530 -5.17 -15.73 14.78
N GLU A 531 -6.50 -15.72 14.73
CA GLU A 531 -7.31 -16.82 15.26
C GLU A 531 -6.91 -18.16 14.63
N LYS A 532 -6.75 -18.18 13.31
CA LYS A 532 -6.28 -19.36 12.54
C LYS A 532 -4.90 -19.84 12.96
N LEU A 533 -4.03 -18.93 13.38
CA LEU A 533 -2.74 -19.28 13.97
C LEU A 533 -2.89 -19.88 15.38
N MET A 534 -3.87 -19.42 16.17
CA MET A 534 -4.13 -19.95 17.52
C MET A 534 -4.76 -21.34 17.49
N PHE A 535 -5.61 -21.62 16.50
CA PHE A 535 -6.09 -22.98 16.23
C PHE A 535 -4.94 -23.96 15.97
N LEU A 536 -3.89 -23.51 15.27
CA LEU A 536 -2.67 -24.28 15.06
C LEU A 536 -1.94 -24.53 16.38
N TRP A 537 -1.78 -23.50 17.22
CA TRP A 537 -1.14 -23.61 18.54
C TRP A 537 -1.84 -24.63 19.44
N ASP A 538 -3.16 -24.53 19.62
CA ASP A 538 -3.93 -25.41 20.50
C ASP A 538 -3.96 -26.85 19.96
N GLY A 539 -4.16 -27.02 18.64
CA GLY A 539 -4.22 -28.34 18.02
C GLY A 539 -2.90 -29.11 17.99
N ILE A 540 -1.76 -28.41 18.01
CA ILE A 540 -0.41 -29.00 18.01
C ILE A 540 -0.06 -29.64 19.35
N LEU A 541 -0.50 -29.04 20.46
CA LEU A 541 -0.25 -29.54 21.81
C LEU A 541 -0.95 -30.88 22.07
N GLU A 542 -2.07 -31.14 21.40
CA GLU A 542 -2.91 -32.33 21.64
C GLU A 542 -2.76 -33.41 20.56
N SER A 543 -2.14 -33.11 19.42
CA SER A 543 -2.06 -34.01 18.27
C SER A 543 -0.87 -34.96 18.32
N SER A 544 -1.11 -36.27 18.30
CA SER A 544 -0.08 -37.31 18.06
C SER A 544 0.23 -37.55 16.57
N ALA A 545 -0.56 -36.96 15.65
CA ALA A 545 -0.42 -37.15 14.21
C ALA A 545 0.70 -36.31 13.57
N ILE A 546 1.21 -35.30 14.30
CA ILE A 546 2.26 -34.41 13.86
C ILE A 546 3.64 -35.05 14.14
N PRO A 547 4.55 -35.10 13.16
CA PRO A 547 5.94 -35.50 13.39
C PRO A 547 6.55 -34.69 14.53
N TYR A 548 7.26 -35.35 15.44
CA TYR A 548 7.83 -34.72 16.64
C TYR A 548 8.65 -33.46 16.31
N GLU A 549 9.48 -33.52 15.28
CA GLU A 549 10.32 -32.40 14.84
C GLU A 549 9.50 -31.19 14.36
N SER A 550 8.46 -31.40 13.55
CA SER A 550 7.57 -30.32 13.10
C SER A 550 6.79 -29.72 14.27
N ARG A 551 6.39 -30.54 15.25
CA ARG A 551 5.76 -30.06 16.49
C ARG A 551 6.70 -29.11 17.24
N LEU A 552 7.96 -29.52 17.44
CA LEU A 552 8.95 -28.67 18.11
C LEU A 552 9.24 -27.39 17.35
N ALA A 553 9.30 -27.45 16.01
CA ALA A 553 9.60 -26.29 15.18
C ALA A 553 8.49 -25.23 15.27
N ILE A 554 7.23 -25.65 15.15
CA ILE A 554 6.07 -24.74 15.24
C ILE A 554 5.92 -24.20 16.66
N LEU A 555 6.06 -25.08 17.68
CA LEU A 555 6.07 -24.62 19.08
C LEU A 555 7.20 -23.62 19.32
N GLY A 556 8.39 -23.83 18.76
CA GLY A 556 9.50 -22.89 18.85
C GLY A 556 9.15 -21.51 18.31
N ALA A 557 8.63 -21.44 17.07
CA ALA A 557 8.29 -20.17 16.43
C ALA A 557 7.14 -19.42 17.14
N LEU A 558 6.14 -20.14 17.66
CA LEU A 558 4.98 -19.52 18.31
C LEU A 558 5.16 -19.33 19.81
N SER A 559 6.08 -20.07 20.46
CA SER A 559 6.33 -20.02 21.90
C SER A 559 6.58 -18.63 22.49
N PRO A 560 7.14 -17.62 21.77
CA PRO A 560 7.29 -16.30 22.37
C PRO A 560 5.99 -15.74 22.95
N LYS A 561 4.83 -16.05 22.33
CA LYS A 561 3.51 -15.50 22.71
C LYS A 561 2.30 -16.42 22.53
N GLY A 562 2.47 -17.67 22.10
CA GLY A 562 1.39 -18.60 21.79
C GLY A 562 0.39 -18.81 22.93
N SER A 563 0.88 -19.08 24.15
CA SER A 563 0.01 -19.27 25.33
C SER A 563 -0.84 -18.05 25.65
N SER A 564 -0.24 -16.86 25.64
CA SER A 564 -0.91 -15.60 25.99
C SER A 564 -1.98 -15.23 24.95
N LEU A 565 -1.67 -15.39 23.66
CA LEU A 565 -2.62 -15.13 22.57
C LEU A 565 -3.75 -16.16 22.50
N SER A 566 -3.46 -17.44 22.77
CA SER A 566 -4.50 -18.48 22.93
C SER A 566 -5.44 -18.14 24.09
N GLY A 567 -4.90 -17.65 25.22
CA GLY A 567 -5.71 -17.16 26.34
C GLY A 567 -6.63 -15.99 25.96
N ILE A 568 -6.12 -15.01 25.22
CA ILE A 568 -6.90 -13.87 24.71
C ILE A 568 -8.00 -14.34 23.74
N TYR A 569 -7.65 -15.23 22.81
CA TYR A 569 -8.60 -15.82 21.87
C TYR A 569 -9.74 -16.55 22.56
N TRP A 570 -9.42 -17.37 23.57
CA TRP A 570 -10.44 -18.05 24.37
C TRP A 570 -11.35 -17.05 25.10
N LEU A 571 -10.77 -16.00 25.69
CA LEU A 571 -11.54 -14.96 26.39
C LEU A 571 -12.50 -14.22 25.46
N ARG A 572 -12.06 -13.86 24.25
CA ARG A 572 -12.91 -13.20 23.26
C ARG A 572 -14.12 -14.06 22.89
N ASN A 573 -13.90 -15.35 22.61
CA ASN A 573 -14.99 -16.28 22.32
C ASN A 573 -16.00 -16.42 23.48
N VAL A 574 -15.53 -16.40 24.73
CA VAL A 574 -16.40 -16.46 25.91
C VAL A 574 -17.25 -15.20 26.04
N VAL A 575 -16.68 -14.02 25.75
CA VAL A 575 -17.39 -12.73 25.82
C VAL A 575 -18.41 -12.59 24.68
N GLU A 576 -18.06 -13.02 23.46
CA GLU A 576 -18.92 -12.89 22.27
C GLU A 576 -20.17 -13.81 22.29
N GLN A 577 -20.08 -14.99 22.91
CA GLN A 577 -21.12 -16.02 22.78
C GLN A 577 -22.36 -15.84 23.67
N ASP A 578 -22.43 -14.80 24.53
CA ASP A 578 -23.53 -14.36 25.43
C ASP A 578 -24.67 -15.36 25.73
N SER A 579 -24.34 -16.62 26.01
CA SER A 579 -25.31 -17.71 26.11
C SER A 579 -25.21 -18.43 27.45
N ARG A 580 -26.41 -18.72 27.97
CA ARG A 580 -26.73 -19.24 29.30
C ARG A 580 -26.14 -20.63 29.62
N GLU A 581 -25.15 -21.13 28.87
CA GLU A 581 -24.44 -22.40 29.11
C GLU A 581 -23.01 -22.24 29.66
N ILE A 582 -22.54 -21.02 29.96
CA ILE A 582 -21.21 -20.73 30.55
C ILE A 582 -21.27 -20.78 32.10
N GLY A 583 -22.34 -21.32 32.68
CA GLY A 583 -22.51 -21.43 34.14
C GLY A 583 -21.45 -22.31 34.83
N ARG A 584 -20.75 -23.18 34.09
CA ARG A 584 -19.64 -24.02 34.60
C ARG A 584 -18.25 -23.38 34.46
N THR A 585 -18.08 -22.40 33.56
CA THR A 585 -16.78 -21.82 33.16
C THR A 585 -16.42 -20.55 33.93
N ARG A 586 -17.36 -19.96 34.68
CA ARG A 586 -17.11 -18.88 35.66
C ARG A 586 -16.14 -19.27 36.80
N TYR A 587 -15.77 -20.55 36.93
CA TYR A 587 -14.85 -21.03 37.97
C TYR A 587 -13.38 -21.17 37.53
N ASN A 588 -13.06 -21.03 36.23
CA ASN A 588 -11.69 -21.22 35.72
C ASN A 588 -11.01 -19.93 35.22
N TRP A 589 -11.70 -18.78 35.18
CA TRP A 589 -11.14 -17.56 34.60
C TRP A 589 -9.99 -16.94 35.42
N PRO A 590 -9.97 -16.93 36.77
CA PRO A 590 -8.83 -16.36 37.49
C PRO A 590 -7.57 -17.24 37.36
N LYS A 591 -7.72 -18.54 37.02
CA LYS A 591 -6.60 -19.39 36.60
C LYS A 591 -6.01 -18.93 35.26
N GLY A 592 -6.87 -18.57 34.29
CA GLY A 592 -6.44 -18.01 33.01
C GLY A 592 -5.71 -16.67 33.17
N ILE A 593 -6.20 -15.80 34.06
CA ILE A 593 -5.54 -14.51 34.36
C ILE A 593 -4.20 -14.70 35.04
N LEU A 594 -4.13 -15.54 36.07
CA LEU A 594 -2.87 -15.83 36.75
C LEU A 594 -1.85 -16.43 35.78
N GLN A 595 -2.30 -17.30 34.86
CA GLN A 595 -1.46 -17.86 33.80
C GLN A 595 -0.98 -16.77 32.83
N MET A 596 -1.87 -15.94 32.26
CA MET A 596 -1.50 -14.89 31.31
C MET A 596 -0.63 -13.79 31.95
N ALA A 597 -0.95 -13.37 33.18
CA ALA A 597 -0.18 -12.39 33.91
C ALA A 597 1.21 -12.91 34.29
N ALA A 598 1.35 -14.24 34.41
CA ALA A 598 2.64 -14.92 34.56
C ALA A 598 3.36 -15.19 33.22
N ASP A 599 2.64 -15.39 32.12
CA ASP A 599 3.17 -15.73 30.79
C ASP A 599 3.64 -14.48 30.01
N GLY A 600 4.54 -13.71 30.60
CA GLY A 600 5.29 -12.68 29.88
C GLY A 600 4.47 -11.50 29.35
N MET A 601 3.26 -11.27 29.90
CA MET A 601 2.58 -9.98 29.77
C MET A 601 3.28 -8.94 30.67
N LEU A 602 3.74 -7.88 30.01
CA LEU A 602 4.52 -6.78 30.53
C LEU A 602 3.61 -5.59 30.75
N ALA A 603 3.89 -4.89 31.84
CA ALA A 603 3.36 -3.57 32.11
C ALA A 603 4.44 -2.70 32.71
N THR A 604 4.47 -1.42 32.31
CA THR A 604 5.37 -0.42 32.90
C THR A 604 4.98 -0.15 34.35
N ASP A 605 3.69 -0.04 34.64
CA ASP A 605 3.17 -0.03 36.01
C ASP A 605 2.82 -1.47 36.44
N PRO A 606 3.42 -2.00 37.51
CA PRO A 606 3.12 -3.34 38.00
C PRO A 606 1.62 -3.59 38.26
N ARG A 607 0.85 -2.57 38.62
CA ARG A 607 -0.59 -2.68 38.92
C ARG A 607 -1.43 -2.99 37.69
N ASP A 608 -0.96 -2.63 36.50
CA ASP A 608 -1.67 -2.88 35.24
C ASP A 608 -1.73 -4.38 34.90
N LYS A 609 -0.87 -5.22 35.50
CA LYS A 609 -1.01 -6.69 35.41
C LYS A 609 -2.30 -7.20 36.04
N VAL A 610 -2.97 -6.39 36.87
CA VAL A 610 -4.29 -6.68 37.42
C VAL A 610 -5.35 -5.81 36.73
N PHE A 611 -5.11 -4.50 36.62
CA PHE A 611 -6.09 -3.56 36.08
C PHE A 611 -6.42 -3.79 34.60
N ALA A 612 -5.48 -4.34 33.80
CA ALA A 612 -5.76 -4.73 32.42
C ALA A 612 -6.86 -5.79 32.29
N PHE A 613 -7.27 -6.46 33.37
CA PHE A 613 -8.40 -7.40 33.36
C PHE A 613 -9.70 -6.82 33.93
N GLY A 614 -9.67 -5.59 34.48
CA GLY A 614 -10.80 -4.97 35.16
C GLY A 614 -12.02 -4.71 34.25
N GLY A 615 -11.78 -4.25 33.02
CA GLY A 615 -12.85 -3.97 32.05
C GLY A 615 -13.66 -5.20 31.63
N LEU A 616 -13.15 -6.41 31.88
CA LEU A 616 -13.82 -7.68 31.62
C LEU A 616 -14.71 -8.14 32.80
N GLY A 617 -14.77 -7.38 33.88
CA GLY A 617 -15.44 -7.79 35.12
C GLY A 617 -14.75 -8.95 35.83
N LEU A 618 -13.48 -9.18 35.50
CA LEU A 618 -12.65 -10.26 36.05
C LEU A 618 -11.88 -9.84 37.31
N THR A 619 -12.13 -8.66 37.84
CA THR A 619 -11.69 -8.26 39.17
C THR A 619 -12.67 -7.19 39.65
N SER A 620 -13.01 -7.20 40.93
CA SER A 620 -13.85 -6.15 41.50
C SER A 620 -13.03 -4.96 42.02
N LEU A 621 -11.70 -5.05 41.94
CA LEU A 621 -10.79 -3.98 42.32
C LEU A 621 -10.84 -2.85 41.30
N PRO A 622 -11.25 -1.63 41.70
CA PRO A 622 -11.17 -0.48 40.83
C PRO A 622 -9.70 -0.11 40.57
N PRO A 623 -9.35 0.39 39.37
CA PRO A 623 -8.06 1.00 39.13
C PRO A 623 -7.83 2.17 40.11
N ASP A 624 -6.77 2.09 40.91
CA ASP A 624 -6.35 3.14 41.83
C ASP A 624 -4.82 3.23 41.88
N TYR A 625 -4.28 4.17 41.12
CA TYR A 625 -2.84 4.43 41.03
C TYR A 625 -2.29 5.22 42.23
N THR A 626 -3.14 5.64 43.18
CA THR A 626 -2.69 6.25 44.45
C THR A 626 -2.33 5.19 45.50
N THR A 627 -2.75 3.94 45.31
CA THR A 627 -2.48 2.83 46.23
C THR A 627 -1.16 2.13 45.93
N SER A 628 -0.61 1.44 46.93
CA SER A 628 0.63 0.66 46.74
C SER A 628 0.38 -0.61 45.90
N VAL A 629 1.41 -1.05 45.17
CA VAL A 629 1.39 -2.31 44.40
C VAL A 629 0.96 -3.49 45.29
N SER A 630 1.49 -3.56 46.51
CA SER A 630 1.17 -4.60 47.49
C SER A 630 -0.32 -4.64 47.86
N HIS A 631 -0.98 -3.48 47.94
CA HIS A 631 -2.41 -3.42 48.24
C HIS A 631 -3.26 -4.01 47.11
N VAL A 632 -2.97 -3.63 45.86
CA VAL A 632 -3.69 -4.14 44.68
C VAL A 632 -3.52 -5.64 44.55
N TYR A 633 -2.29 -6.13 44.70
CA TYR A 633 -1.98 -7.55 44.56
C TYR A 633 -2.55 -8.40 45.71
N ALA A 634 -2.57 -7.87 46.94
CA ALA A 634 -3.23 -8.51 48.08
C ALA A 634 -4.74 -8.61 47.87
N GLY A 635 -5.36 -7.53 47.35
CA GLY A 635 -6.78 -7.54 46.96
C GLY A 635 -7.06 -8.61 45.91
N PHE A 636 -6.22 -8.70 44.89
CA PHE A 636 -6.43 -9.63 43.78
C PHE A 636 -6.24 -11.09 44.23
N ALA A 637 -5.20 -11.36 45.02
CA ALA A 637 -4.98 -12.67 45.62
C ALA A 637 -6.15 -13.09 46.53
N LYS A 638 -6.73 -12.15 47.28
CA LYS A 638 -7.91 -12.39 48.11
C LYS A 638 -9.11 -12.78 47.24
N GLU A 639 -9.44 -12.01 46.20
CA GLU A 639 -10.54 -12.34 45.27
C GLU A 639 -10.36 -13.73 44.63
N ALA A 640 -9.13 -14.06 44.20
CA ALA A 640 -8.82 -15.36 43.62
C ALA A 640 -8.98 -16.52 44.62
N ILE A 641 -8.57 -16.33 45.88
CA ILE A 641 -8.78 -17.32 46.95
C ILE A 641 -10.27 -17.51 47.24
N GLU A 642 -11.04 -16.42 47.34
CA GLU A 642 -12.49 -16.46 47.55
C GLU A 642 -13.23 -17.13 46.38
N ALA A 643 -12.69 -17.03 45.16
CA ALA A 643 -13.17 -17.75 43.98
C ALA A 643 -12.75 -19.25 43.93
N GLY A 644 -12.00 -19.74 44.93
CA GLY A 644 -11.61 -21.15 45.05
C GLY A 644 -10.28 -21.52 44.39
N LEU A 645 -9.42 -20.55 44.06
CA LEU A 645 -8.18 -20.76 43.30
C LEU A 645 -6.92 -20.62 44.16
N SER A 646 -7.03 -21.01 45.42
CA SER A 646 -5.91 -20.97 46.36
C SER A 646 -4.69 -21.73 45.84
N SER A 647 -4.87 -22.84 45.10
CA SER A 647 -3.77 -23.59 44.48
C SER A 647 -2.99 -22.78 43.44
N GLN A 648 -3.68 -21.99 42.62
CA GLN A 648 -3.05 -21.17 41.58
C GLN A 648 -2.35 -19.96 42.21
N VAL A 649 -2.99 -19.33 43.19
CA VAL A 649 -2.36 -18.25 43.96
C VAL A 649 -1.06 -18.75 44.58
N TRP A 650 -1.07 -19.94 45.20
CA TRP A 650 0.14 -20.53 45.78
C TRP A 650 1.19 -20.93 44.74
N GLN A 651 0.77 -21.40 43.57
CA GLN A 651 1.69 -21.75 42.47
C GLN A 651 2.59 -20.56 42.07
N TYR A 652 2.06 -19.34 42.10
CA TYR A 652 2.79 -18.13 41.72
C TYR A 652 3.31 -17.32 42.92
N SER A 653 3.09 -17.79 44.16
CA SER A 653 3.55 -17.12 45.39
C SER A 653 4.86 -17.73 45.88
N GLY A 654 5.78 -16.88 46.36
CA GLY A 654 6.83 -17.16 47.36
C GLY A 654 7.86 -18.29 47.15
N VAL A 655 7.53 -19.43 46.53
CA VAL A 655 8.40 -20.63 46.44
C VAL A 655 8.04 -21.56 45.24
N GLY A 656 7.06 -21.23 44.39
CA GLY A 656 6.59 -22.12 43.31
C GLY A 656 7.31 -21.95 41.95
N LEU A 657 7.98 -23.01 41.48
CA LEU A 657 8.59 -23.26 40.15
C LEU A 657 9.62 -22.26 39.59
N VAL A 658 9.61 -21.01 40.00
CA VAL A 658 10.48 -19.97 39.44
C VAL A 658 11.07 -19.17 40.60
N LYS A 659 12.37 -19.28 40.85
CA LYS A 659 13.06 -18.44 41.83
C LYS A 659 12.99 -16.99 41.35
N THR A 660 11.99 -16.22 41.78
CA THR A 660 11.98 -14.78 41.60
C THR A 660 12.98 -14.18 42.58
N THR A 661 13.93 -13.39 42.09
CA THR A 661 14.60 -12.40 42.94
C THR A 661 13.55 -11.32 43.18
N ALA A 662 12.71 -11.51 44.19
CA ALA A 662 11.66 -10.55 44.53
C ALA A 662 12.26 -9.15 44.60
N ASP A 663 11.71 -8.20 43.83
CA ASP A 663 12.14 -6.81 43.92
C ASP A 663 11.75 -6.29 45.32
N PRO A 664 12.72 -5.95 46.18
CA PRO A 664 12.43 -5.53 47.54
C PRO A 664 11.62 -4.23 47.61
N SER A 665 11.50 -3.48 46.49
CA SER A 665 10.74 -2.23 46.43
C SER A 665 9.22 -2.41 46.55
N TYR A 666 8.66 -3.58 46.21
CA TYR A 666 7.20 -3.80 46.25
C TYR A 666 6.68 -4.28 47.60
N SER A 667 7.54 -4.81 48.48
CA SER A 667 7.18 -5.30 49.83
C SER A 667 5.94 -6.22 49.83
N LEU A 668 5.92 -7.22 48.94
CA LEU A 668 4.82 -8.19 48.83
C LEU A 668 4.91 -9.26 49.94
N PRO A 669 3.80 -9.55 50.66
CA PRO A 669 3.69 -10.74 51.50
C PRO A 669 4.00 -12.04 50.75
N SER A 670 4.67 -12.99 51.40
CA SER A 670 5.16 -14.24 50.76
C SER A 670 4.07 -15.18 50.21
N TRP A 671 2.81 -14.96 50.58
CA TRP A 671 1.65 -15.74 50.12
C TRP A 671 0.93 -15.09 48.92
N ILE A 672 1.42 -13.94 48.43
CA ILE A 672 0.87 -13.22 47.29
C ILE A 672 1.72 -13.51 46.03
N PRO A 673 1.09 -13.66 44.85
CA PRO A 673 1.81 -13.84 43.59
C PRO A 673 2.71 -12.64 43.26
N ASP A 674 3.98 -12.91 43.00
CA ASP A 674 4.96 -11.89 42.59
C ASP A 674 4.99 -11.74 41.06
N LEU A 675 3.84 -11.37 40.48
CA LEU A 675 3.68 -11.28 39.02
C LEU A 675 4.70 -10.34 38.33
N PRO A 676 5.15 -9.21 38.92
CA PRO A 676 6.13 -8.34 38.29
C PRO A 676 7.50 -9.00 38.12
N SER A 677 7.90 -9.87 39.05
CA SER A 677 9.23 -10.47 39.07
C SER A 677 9.31 -11.86 38.44
N ILE A 678 8.23 -12.38 37.85
CA ILE A 678 8.27 -13.64 37.09
C ILE A 678 9.17 -13.45 35.86
N PRO A 679 10.33 -14.15 35.78
CA PRO A 679 11.24 -14.01 34.66
C PRO A 679 10.60 -14.46 33.34
N GLN A 680 10.97 -13.76 32.28
CA GLN A 680 10.56 -14.08 30.91
C GLN A 680 11.05 -15.49 30.55
N TYR A 681 10.15 -16.38 30.13
CA TYR A 681 10.54 -17.69 29.61
C TYR A 681 11.31 -17.48 28.29
N GLN A 682 12.64 -17.43 28.35
CA GLN A 682 13.50 -17.33 27.16
C GLN A 682 13.66 -18.71 26.52
N GLY A 683 12.62 -19.15 25.79
CA GLY A 683 12.74 -20.02 24.60
C GLY A 683 13.63 -21.26 24.64
N THR A 684 13.88 -21.89 25.79
CA THR A 684 14.51 -23.22 25.83
C THR A 684 13.50 -24.20 26.42
N LEU A 685 12.97 -25.04 25.54
CA LEU A 685 12.18 -26.22 25.91
C LEU A 685 13.00 -27.04 26.93
N LEU A 686 12.58 -27.04 28.19
CA LEU A 686 13.00 -28.09 29.12
C LEU A 686 12.33 -29.39 28.64
N PRO A 687 13.10 -30.48 28.46
CA PRO A 687 12.51 -31.77 28.16
C PRO A 687 11.82 -32.27 29.43
N HIS A 688 10.50 -32.46 29.35
CA HIS A 688 9.76 -33.30 30.28
C HIS A 688 9.32 -34.58 29.58
#